data_AF-A0A818HJA0-F1
#
_entry.id   AF-A0A818HJA0-F1
#
_cell.length_a   1.000
_cell.length_b   1.000
_cell.length_c   1.000
_cell.angle_alpha   90.00
_cell.angle_beta   90.00
_cell.angle_gamma   90.00
#
_symmetry.space_group_name_H-M   'P 1'
#
loop_
_entity.id
_entity.type
_entity.pdbx_description
1 polymer ?
#
loop_
_entity_poly.entity_id
_entity_poly.type
_entity_poly.pdbx_seq_one_letter_code
_entity_poly.pdbx_strand_id
1 'polypeptide(L)'
;MNPDVSFVFDYIVPISLSHQYLSSVNSDGNHQKLLQRRQELSNSTTKLPELTTTTFQQTLTFVENFKRNQHKSITDKSRVLLQIPQENTNDNKTLTPQQLRYQLNLKLEQLIRTRVIEPHRVINRSNILPASPIKSKIVPKENFPRIIIPSYLNRSVDKSIISLSTTTINTTVTQDDLIDKDSLGENDEACEEMMEEEIITFLQQQPMLDKDSFEMETEEYEAEFEEESLRDSESDVDVDNTFPVDPALLLSDKTRRVGSTEVKSGFIPSLFANVPPTIRFCNETERIEPLPLPLQKMMKWKMSSITPNVVKSAVLRSGFRLSDEGNDWLGTWSRHMKPVCFKAIREYQKINHFPGSFQIGRKDRLWRNLSHMQAVHSRREFDFVPQTFVLPADFLLFKRVFDEVSDTKESKWIIKPPASARGQGIRVISKMEQVPKKRAVVVQKYIANPYLINGHKFDLRLYVYVPSHDPLRIYLFDDGLTRFASRKYSTSVKSLSDRFMHLTNYSINRYNSEYKSNNDSTACAGHKWSLKALWAYLKKRDVDVADVIERIKDLVIKTIISADSYVNVLTKANVRRKFSVHELFGFDVILDEQCKPYIVEVNISPSLHSNSPLDMNVKGSMISDLLNLSGFMIPDRKDMSSDGSSRKKSKLPKSLIFDRRALPQGLSTDEKVKHQYFAQRHNDEQIRKNIVDLLTPDDLRILVETEDEFARRGSFERIFPTNQTRKYLKYFETPRYYNLLLNEWITKYTRNEDRGIALLNTFCRKEIHLQNPAVDTNHMWTQYQKLHGHLSYRENDNANTNGS
;
A
#
# COMPACT_ATOMS: atom_id res chain seq x y z
N MET A 1 -22.26 -36.48 -27.02
CA MET A 1 -21.35 -35.76 -26.08
C MET A 1 -20.59 -36.79 -25.27
N ASN A 2 -19.45 -36.45 -24.65
CA ASN A 2 -18.70 -37.40 -23.81
C ASN A 2 -19.51 -37.73 -22.54
N PRO A 3 -19.76 -39.02 -22.17
CA PRO A 3 -20.40 -39.39 -20.91
C PRO A 3 -19.76 -38.76 -19.67
N ASP A 4 -18.44 -38.54 -19.63
CA ASP A 4 -17.76 -37.90 -18.49
C ASP A 4 -18.28 -36.49 -18.21
N VAL A 5 -18.64 -35.75 -19.27
CA VAL A 5 -19.18 -34.38 -19.17
C VAL A 5 -20.62 -34.41 -18.66
N SER A 6 -21.39 -35.44 -19.03
CA SER A 6 -22.71 -35.70 -18.46
C SER A 6 -22.59 -35.94 -16.95
N PHE A 7 -21.72 -36.85 -16.52
CA PHE A 7 -21.55 -37.20 -15.10
C PHE A 7 -21.24 -35.98 -14.21
N VAL A 8 -20.39 -35.05 -14.67
CA VAL A 8 -20.10 -33.81 -13.93
C VAL A 8 -21.34 -32.91 -13.79
N PHE A 9 -22.12 -32.73 -14.85
CA PHE A 9 -23.35 -31.93 -14.84
C PHE A 9 -24.50 -32.60 -14.07
N ASP A 10 -24.66 -33.92 -14.22
CA ASP A 10 -25.79 -34.68 -13.69
C ASP A 10 -25.66 -34.99 -12.19
N TYR A 11 -24.44 -35.05 -11.65
CA TYR A 11 -24.18 -35.43 -10.25
C TYR A 11 -23.35 -34.43 -9.44
N ILE A 12 -22.32 -33.80 -10.00
CA ILE A 12 -21.41 -32.95 -9.20
C ILE A 12 -21.98 -31.52 -9.02
N VAL A 13 -22.52 -30.92 -10.08
CA VAL A 13 -23.11 -29.57 -10.03
C VAL A 13 -24.31 -29.46 -9.07
N PRO A 14 -25.30 -30.38 -9.05
CA PRO A 14 -26.46 -30.28 -8.13
C PRO A 14 -26.10 -30.37 -6.64
N ILE A 15 -25.03 -31.09 -6.31
CA ILE A 15 -24.58 -31.33 -4.92
C ILE A 15 -23.75 -30.15 -4.38
N SER A 16 -23.00 -29.46 -5.24
CA SER A 16 -22.01 -28.44 -4.85
C SER A 16 -22.55 -27.03 -4.69
N LEU A 17 -23.69 -26.69 -5.30
CA LEU A 17 -24.31 -25.36 -5.20
C LEU A 17 -25.13 -25.18 -3.92
N SER A 18 -25.10 -23.98 -3.33
CA SER A 18 -25.96 -23.64 -2.19
C SER A 18 -27.39 -23.33 -2.63
N HIS A 19 -28.36 -23.48 -1.72
CA HIS A 19 -29.78 -23.28 -2.05
C HIS A 19 -30.09 -21.82 -2.44
N GLN A 20 -29.39 -20.85 -1.84
CA GLN A 20 -29.50 -19.43 -2.19
C GLN A 20 -29.00 -19.16 -3.61
N TYR A 21 -27.90 -19.80 -4.03
CA TYR A 21 -27.29 -19.60 -5.35
C TYR A 21 -28.17 -20.13 -6.49
N LEU A 22 -28.95 -21.19 -6.23
CA LEU A 22 -29.97 -21.67 -7.16
C LEU A 22 -31.14 -20.67 -7.25
N SER A 23 -31.68 -20.18 -6.13
CA SER A 23 -32.81 -19.24 -6.12
C SER A 23 -32.50 -17.86 -6.73
N SER A 24 -31.22 -17.51 -6.93
CA SER A 24 -30.82 -16.24 -7.57
C SER A 24 -30.71 -16.28 -9.10
N VAL A 25 -30.83 -17.45 -9.75
CA VAL A 25 -30.68 -17.59 -11.21
C VAL A 25 -32.05 -17.80 -11.85
N ASN A 26 -32.67 -16.71 -12.30
CA ASN A 26 -34.04 -16.71 -12.80
C ASN A 26 -34.11 -16.61 -14.34
N SER A 27 -33.61 -17.63 -15.03
CA SER A 27 -33.77 -17.85 -16.47
C SER A 27 -33.60 -19.32 -16.85
N ASP A 28 -34.42 -19.78 -17.81
CA ASP A 28 -34.42 -21.08 -18.49
C ASP A 28 -34.76 -22.36 -17.68
N GLY A 29 -35.53 -23.24 -18.33
CA GLY A 29 -36.17 -24.43 -17.73
C GLY A 29 -35.22 -25.54 -17.23
N ASN A 30 -33.91 -25.35 -17.33
CA ASN A 30 -32.93 -26.23 -16.67
C ASN A 30 -32.92 -26.03 -15.15
N HIS A 31 -33.34 -24.85 -14.65
CA HIS A 31 -33.42 -24.56 -13.21
C HIS A 31 -34.33 -25.55 -12.46
N GLN A 32 -35.56 -25.77 -12.93
CA GLN A 32 -36.50 -26.72 -12.32
C GLN A 32 -35.98 -28.16 -12.40
N LYS A 33 -35.38 -28.57 -13.53
CA LYS A 33 -34.78 -29.91 -13.68
C LYS A 33 -33.66 -30.14 -12.67
N LEU A 34 -32.78 -29.16 -12.44
CA LEU A 34 -31.69 -29.26 -11.46
C LEU A 34 -32.20 -29.33 -10.01
N LEU A 35 -33.26 -28.60 -9.67
CA LEU A 35 -33.91 -28.70 -8.35
C LEU A 35 -34.60 -30.06 -8.15
N GLN A 36 -35.35 -30.52 -9.13
CA GLN A 36 -36.01 -31.84 -9.11
C GLN A 36 -34.99 -32.96 -8.99
N ARG A 37 -33.91 -32.93 -9.80
CA ARG A 37 -32.82 -33.91 -9.74
C ARG A 37 -32.08 -33.90 -8.40
N ARG A 38 -31.95 -32.72 -7.75
CA ARG A 38 -31.40 -32.60 -6.39
C ARG A 38 -32.29 -33.25 -5.34
N GLN A 39 -33.61 -33.14 -5.45
CA GLN A 39 -34.57 -33.82 -4.56
C GLN A 39 -34.57 -35.33 -4.79
N GLU A 40 -34.49 -35.80 -6.04
CA GLU A 40 -34.31 -37.22 -6.37
C GLU A 40 -33.01 -37.77 -5.72
N LEU A 41 -31.90 -37.03 -5.83
CA LEU A 41 -30.61 -37.40 -5.24
C LEU A 41 -30.57 -37.30 -3.71
N SER A 42 -31.36 -36.44 -3.06
CA SER A 42 -31.46 -36.40 -1.60
C SER A 42 -32.34 -37.51 -1.03
N ASN A 43 -33.32 -37.97 -1.80
CA ASN A 43 -34.32 -38.95 -1.36
C ASN A 43 -33.94 -40.39 -1.75
N SER A 44 -32.96 -40.57 -2.64
CA SER A 44 -32.41 -41.88 -3.01
C SER A 44 -31.51 -42.47 -1.91
N THR A 45 -32.07 -43.31 -1.04
CA THR A 45 -31.30 -44.23 -0.17
C THR A 45 -30.61 -45.37 -0.94
N THR A 46 -30.86 -45.53 -2.24
CA THR A 46 -30.21 -46.53 -3.09
C THR A 46 -28.79 -46.14 -3.50
N LYS A 47 -27.90 -47.15 -3.53
CA LYS A 47 -26.46 -47.02 -3.76
C LYS A 47 -26.11 -46.18 -4.99
N LEU A 48 -25.19 -45.22 -4.85
CA LEU A 48 -24.36 -44.79 -5.99
C LEU A 48 -23.56 -46.00 -6.50
N PRO A 49 -23.31 -46.12 -7.82
CA PRO A 49 -22.41 -47.12 -8.35
C PRO A 49 -20.99 -46.90 -7.78
N GLU A 50 -20.29 -47.99 -7.50
CA GLU A 50 -18.95 -47.94 -6.93
C GLU A 50 -17.98 -47.28 -7.91
N LEU A 51 -17.46 -46.09 -7.58
CA LEU A 51 -16.35 -45.50 -8.33
C LEU A 51 -15.12 -46.36 -8.14
N THR A 52 -14.85 -47.21 -9.13
CA THR A 52 -13.60 -47.97 -9.20
C THR A 52 -12.40 -47.01 -9.17
N THR A 53 -11.28 -47.45 -8.60
CA THR A 53 -10.03 -46.68 -8.54
C THR A 53 -9.60 -46.17 -9.92
N THR A 54 -9.89 -46.97 -10.95
CA THR A 54 -9.72 -46.66 -12.38
C THR A 54 -10.40 -45.34 -12.78
N THR A 55 -11.67 -45.13 -12.41
CA THR A 55 -12.43 -43.92 -12.74
C THR A 55 -11.85 -42.67 -12.07
N PHE A 56 -11.40 -42.81 -10.82
CA PHE A 56 -10.71 -41.74 -10.09
C PHE A 56 -9.36 -41.40 -10.74
N GLN A 57 -8.57 -42.39 -11.14
CA GLN A 57 -7.29 -42.20 -11.82
C GLN A 57 -7.46 -41.66 -13.26
N GLN A 58 -8.53 -42.03 -13.97
CA GLN A 58 -8.89 -41.44 -15.27
C GLN A 58 -9.27 -39.96 -15.12
N THR A 59 -10.06 -39.61 -14.10
CA THR A 59 -10.41 -38.21 -13.80
C THR A 59 -9.17 -37.38 -13.44
N LEU A 60 -8.27 -37.94 -12.62
CA LEU A 60 -7.01 -37.29 -12.26
C LEU A 60 -6.10 -37.08 -13.49
N THR A 61 -5.98 -38.12 -14.34
CA THR A 61 -5.20 -38.08 -15.60
C THR A 61 -5.78 -37.08 -16.60
N PHE A 62 -7.11 -36.94 -16.67
CA PHE A 62 -7.76 -35.92 -17.49
C PHE A 62 -7.43 -34.51 -17.01
N VAL A 63 -7.51 -34.24 -15.71
CA VAL A 63 -7.13 -32.94 -15.11
C VAL A 63 -5.64 -32.62 -15.33
N GLU A 64 -4.75 -33.61 -15.22
CA GLU A 64 -3.31 -33.43 -15.49
C GLU A 64 -3.01 -33.21 -16.98
N ASN A 65 -3.68 -33.90 -17.89
CA ASN A 65 -3.51 -33.69 -19.32
C ASN A 65 -4.16 -32.38 -19.81
N PHE A 66 -5.24 -31.93 -19.18
CA PHE A 66 -5.80 -30.59 -19.39
C PHE A 66 -4.77 -29.51 -18.99
N LYS A 67 -4.06 -29.69 -17.86
CA LYS A 67 -2.90 -28.87 -17.48
C LYS A 67 -1.77 -28.90 -18.53
N ARG A 68 -1.40 -30.08 -19.06
CA ARG A 68 -0.35 -30.21 -20.08
C ARG A 68 -0.70 -29.48 -21.38
N ASN A 69 -1.96 -29.53 -21.82
CA ASN A 69 -2.37 -28.90 -23.07
C ASN A 69 -2.49 -27.37 -22.99
N GLN A 70 -2.46 -26.78 -21.79
CA GLN A 70 -2.38 -25.33 -21.59
C GLN A 70 -0.95 -24.78 -21.49
N HIS A 71 0.09 -25.64 -21.54
CA HIS A 71 1.49 -25.23 -21.55
C HIS A 71 2.27 -25.92 -22.68
N LYS A 72 2.11 -25.39 -23.90
CA LYS A 72 2.95 -25.74 -25.06
C LYS A 72 3.50 -24.50 -25.76
N SER A 73 4.60 -23.98 -25.23
CA SER A 73 5.55 -23.17 -25.98
C SER A 73 6.99 -23.52 -25.56
N ILE A 74 7.87 -23.65 -26.56
CA ILE A 74 9.35 -23.63 -26.48
C ILE A 74 10.07 -24.80 -25.73
N THR A 75 10.65 -25.69 -26.56
CA THR A 75 11.90 -26.49 -26.42
C THR A 75 12.17 -27.41 -25.21
N ASP A 76 11.80 -28.69 -25.38
CA ASP A 76 12.66 -29.91 -25.39
C ASP A 76 13.54 -30.35 -24.16
N LYS A 77 13.66 -31.68 -24.03
CA LYS A 77 14.62 -32.49 -23.23
C LYS A 77 14.85 -32.14 -21.74
N SER A 78 13.98 -32.66 -20.88
CA SER A 78 14.40 -33.25 -19.59
C SER A 78 13.40 -34.31 -19.09
N ARG A 79 13.79 -35.59 -19.09
CA ARG A 79 13.06 -36.65 -18.37
C ARG A 79 13.37 -36.54 -16.87
N VAL A 80 12.36 -36.26 -16.06
CA VAL A 80 12.44 -36.42 -14.59
C VAL A 80 11.32 -37.37 -14.15
N LEU A 81 11.70 -38.58 -13.74
CA LEU A 81 10.83 -39.49 -13.01
C LEU A 81 10.78 -39.02 -11.55
N LEU A 82 9.62 -38.53 -11.10
CA LEU A 82 9.37 -38.34 -9.68
C LEU A 82 9.09 -39.70 -9.04
N GLN A 83 10.11 -40.29 -8.43
CA GLN A 83 9.92 -41.43 -7.53
C GLN A 83 9.12 -40.97 -6.30
N ILE A 84 8.01 -41.65 -6.03
CA ILE A 84 7.24 -41.49 -4.80
C ILE A 84 7.97 -42.28 -3.70
N PRO A 85 8.23 -41.71 -2.51
CA PRO A 85 8.74 -42.49 -1.38
C PRO A 85 7.74 -43.59 -0.99
N GLN A 86 8.18 -44.86 -0.94
CA GLN A 86 7.40 -45.92 -0.34
C GLN A 86 7.59 -45.90 1.18
N GLU A 87 6.69 -45.22 1.89
CA GLU A 87 6.51 -45.47 3.33
C GLU A 87 5.65 -46.73 3.52
N ASN A 88 6.19 -47.70 4.25
CA ASN A 88 5.51 -48.96 4.53
C ASN A 88 4.36 -48.76 5.53
N THR A 89 3.11 -48.88 5.07
CA THR A 89 1.98 -49.19 5.95
C THR A 89 1.16 -50.35 5.39
N ASN A 90 1.37 -51.54 5.95
CA ASN A 90 0.47 -52.69 5.78
C ASN A 90 -0.83 -52.41 6.54
N ASP A 91 -1.84 -51.84 5.88
CA ASP A 91 -3.19 -51.78 6.42
C ASP A 91 -4.24 -51.55 5.30
N ASN A 92 -4.94 -52.61 4.88
CA ASN A 92 -5.98 -52.53 3.85
C ASN A 92 -7.27 -51.89 4.41
N LYS A 93 -7.24 -50.58 4.62
CA LYS A 93 -8.40 -49.79 5.08
C LYS A 93 -9.03 -49.03 3.92
N THR A 94 -10.09 -49.61 3.36
CA THR A 94 -10.96 -48.97 2.35
C THR A 94 -11.49 -47.65 2.89
N LEU A 95 -11.06 -46.53 2.31
CA LEU A 95 -11.48 -45.20 2.76
C LEU A 95 -13.00 -45.03 2.56
N THR A 96 -13.71 -44.66 3.62
CA THR A 96 -15.14 -44.37 3.54
C THR A 96 -15.42 -43.20 2.58
N PRO A 97 -16.62 -43.12 1.98
CA PRO A 97 -16.99 -42.00 1.11
C PRO A 97 -16.86 -40.61 1.78
N GLN A 98 -17.02 -40.53 3.10
CA GLN A 98 -16.80 -39.29 3.86
C GLN A 98 -15.32 -38.92 3.97
N GLN A 99 -14.43 -39.89 4.22
CA GLN A 99 -12.98 -39.67 4.22
C GLN A 99 -12.45 -39.34 2.82
N LEU A 100 -12.98 -39.97 1.77
CA LEU A 100 -12.70 -39.62 0.37
C LEU A 100 -13.16 -38.19 0.05
N ARG A 101 -14.36 -37.79 0.49
CA ARG A 101 -14.86 -36.41 0.33
C ARG A 101 -14.00 -35.38 1.09
N TYR A 102 -13.51 -35.73 2.28
CA TYR A 102 -12.59 -34.89 3.05
C TYR A 102 -11.22 -34.74 2.37
N GLN A 103 -10.64 -35.84 1.87
CA GLN A 103 -9.41 -35.85 1.06
C GLN A 103 -9.58 -35.03 -0.23
N LEU A 104 -10.72 -35.16 -0.92
CA LEU A 104 -11.01 -34.41 -2.14
C LEU A 104 -11.14 -32.91 -1.85
N ASN A 105 -11.85 -32.53 -0.80
CA ASN A 105 -11.96 -31.13 -0.35
C ASN A 105 -10.60 -30.55 0.05
N LEU A 106 -9.75 -31.31 0.74
CA LEU A 106 -8.38 -30.89 1.08
C LEU A 106 -7.51 -30.68 -0.18
N LYS A 107 -7.61 -31.56 -1.18
CA LYS A 107 -6.91 -31.36 -2.47
C LYS A 107 -7.46 -30.18 -3.26
N LEU A 108 -8.78 -29.93 -3.23
CA LEU A 108 -9.40 -28.74 -3.82
C LEU A 108 -8.91 -27.45 -3.13
N GLU A 109 -8.91 -27.42 -1.79
CA GLU A 109 -8.30 -26.33 -0.99
C GLU A 109 -6.82 -26.10 -1.36
N GLN A 110 -6.02 -27.16 -1.49
CA GLN A 110 -4.61 -27.06 -1.92
C GLN A 110 -4.46 -26.55 -3.37
N LEU A 111 -5.33 -26.97 -4.29
CA LEU A 111 -5.34 -26.50 -5.68
C LEU A 111 -5.81 -25.05 -5.82
N ILE A 112 -6.73 -24.61 -4.95
CA ILE A 112 -7.17 -23.21 -4.85
C ILE A 112 -6.05 -22.35 -4.27
N ARG A 113 -5.42 -22.77 -3.16
CA ARG A 113 -4.30 -22.05 -2.53
C ARG A 113 -3.08 -21.94 -3.45
N THR A 114 -2.71 -23.00 -4.17
CA THR A 114 -1.58 -22.98 -5.12
C THR A 114 -1.86 -22.16 -6.39
N ARG A 115 -3.13 -21.87 -6.71
CA ARG A 115 -3.49 -20.89 -7.76
C ARG A 115 -3.39 -19.42 -7.33
N VAL A 116 -3.08 -19.12 -6.07
CA VAL A 116 -3.00 -17.74 -5.55
C VAL A 116 -1.56 -17.25 -5.35
N ILE A 117 -0.56 -18.13 -5.15
CA ILE A 117 0.86 -17.74 -5.01
C ILE A 117 1.84 -18.78 -5.59
N GLU A 118 2.39 -18.50 -6.79
CA GLU A 118 3.79 -18.76 -7.13
C GLU A 118 4.25 -17.78 -8.24
N PRO A 119 5.12 -16.79 -7.96
CA PRO A 119 5.82 -16.04 -8.99
C PRO A 119 7.03 -16.82 -9.52
N HIS A 120 7.29 -16.76 -10.83
CA HIS A 120 8.31 -17.56 -11.51
C HIS A 120 9.71 -17.47 -10.86
N ARG A 121 10.25 -18.63 -10.50
CA ARG A 121 11.64 -18.80 -10.06
C ARG A 121 12.54 -18.90 -11.30
N VAL A 122 13.21 -17.81 -11.69
CA VAL A 122 14.30 -17.86 -12.67
C VAL A 122 15.49 -18.58 -12.04
N ILE A 123 15.66 -19.86 -12.36
CA ILE A 123 16.82 -20.67 -11.93
C ILE A 123 17.88 -20.61 -13.02
N ASN A 124 18.85 -19.70 -12.85
CA ASN A 124 20.09 -19.76 -13.63
C ASN A 124 20.88 -21.00 -13.18
N ARG A 125 20.93 -22.05 -14.03
CA ARG A 125 21.76 -23.23 -13.80
C ARG A 125 23.13 -23.06 -14.45
N SER A 126 24.12 -22.69 -13.65
CA SER A 126 25.47 -23.26 -13.83
C SER A 126 25.55 -24.57 -13.05
N ASN A 127 26.19 -25.59 -13.63
CA ASN A 127 26.28 -26.92 -13.03
C ASN A 127 27.35 -26.99 -11.93
N ILE A 128 27.13 -27.85 -10.93
CA ILE A 128 28.11 -28.84 -10.41
C ILE A 128 27.36 -29.77 -9.44
N LEU A 129 27.67 -31.08 -9.51
CA LEU A 129 27.16 -32.11 -8.58
C LEU A 129 28.20 -32.41 -7.47
N PRO A 130 27.78 -32.94 -6.31
CA PRO A 130 28.60 -32.94 -5.10
C PRO A 130 29.59 -34.10 -5.01
N ALA A 131 30.68 -33.88 -4.26
CA ALA A 131 31.53 -34.92 -3.69
C ALA A 131 31.89 -34.57 -2.23
N SER A 132 31.90 -35.58 -1.37
CA SER A 132 32.12 -35.47 0.09
C SER A 132 33.55 -35.95 0.47
N PRO A 133 34.04 -35.80 1.73
CA PRO A 133 35.38 -35.24 1.92
C PRO A 133 36.47 -36.24 2.34
N ILE A 134 37.70 -36.03 1.85
CA ILE A 134 38.92 -36.71 2.31
C ILE A 134 40.05 -35.68 2.56
N LYS A 135 40.97 -35.99 3.48
CA LYS A 135 41.99 -35.08 4.03
C LYS A 135 43.29 -35.07 3.20
N SER A 136 43.98 -33.91 3.22
CA SER A 136 45.40 -33.74 3.64
C SER A 136 46.41 -33.06 2.69
N LYS A 137 47.30 -32.25 3.31
CA LYS A 137 48.73 -31.95 3.01
C LYS A 137 49.19 -31.20 1.71
N ILE A 138 49.54 -29.92 1.90
CA ILE A 138 50.92 -29.33 1.81
C ILE A 138 51.62 -29.13 0.42
N VAL A 139 51.76 -27.84 -0.01
CA VAL A 139 52.99 -27.12 -0.55
C VAL A 139 53.54 -27.48 -1.97
N PRO A 140 54.14 -26.56 -2.80
CA PRO A 140 53.95 -25.10 -3.07
C PRO A 140 54.12 -24.64 -4.58
N LYS A 141 54.15 -23.31 -4.85
CA LYS A 141 54.83 -22.49 -5.95
C LYS A 141 55.00 -23.04 -7.40
N GLU A 142 54.78 -22.25 -8.47
CA GLU A 142 55.72 -21.25 -9.09
C GLU A 142 55.03 -20.42 -10.24
N ASN A 143 55.32 -19.11 -10.43
CA ASN A 143 56.12 -18.42 -11.51
C ASN A 143 55.71 -18.68 -12.99
N PHE A 144 55.72 -17.75 -13.99
CA PHE A 144 56.04 -16.29 -14.17
C PHE A 144 55.32 -15.78 -15.48
N PRO A 145 55.77 -14.74 -16.23
CA PRO A 145 55.67 -13.25 -16.10
C PRO A 145 54.55 -12.62 -17.01
N ARG A 146 53.97 -11.41 -16.81
CA ARG A 146 54.43 -9.98 -16.81
C ARG A 146 54.95 -9.37 -18.14
N ILE A 147 54.27 -8.30 -18.63
CA ILE A 147 54.71 -7.06 -19.39
C ILE A 147 53.42 -6.30 -19.83
N ILE A 148 53.05 -5.09 -19.37
CA ILE A 148 53.57 -3.69 -19.58
C ILE A 148 53.09 -3.10 -20.95
N ILE A 149 52.04 -2.24 -21.02
CA ILE A 149 51.99 -0.73 -20.92
C ILE A 149 52.48 -0.04 -22.23
N PRO A 150 51.92 1.09 -22.78
CA PRO A 150 51.22 2.23 -22.13
C PRO A 150 49.93 2.79 -22.81
N SER A 151 49.44 3.92 -22.28
CA SER A 151 48.33 4.80 -22.76
C SER A 151 48.80 5.98 -23.65
N TYR A 152 47.89 6.70 -24.35
CA TYR A 152 47.70 8.18 -24.28
C TYR A 152 46.72 8.83 -25.32
N LEU A 153 46.09 9.94 -24.91
CA LEU A 153 45.68 11.16 -25.66
C LEU A 153 44.63 11.18 -26.82
N ASN A 154 43.58 11.99 -26.59
CA ASN A 154 42.92 12.99 -27.45
C ASN A 154 42.91 12.84 -29.00
N ARG A 155 41.70 12.94 -29.58
CA ARG A 155 41.20 14.18 -30.25
C ARG A 155 39.73 14.11 -30.66
N SER A 156 39.11 15.29 -30.83
CA SER A 156 37.81 15.50 -31.46
C SER A 156 37.96 15.87 -32.94
N VAL A 157 37.02 15.41 -33.78
CA VAL A 157 36.68 15.99 -35.09
C VAL A 157 35.15 15.89 -35.26
N ASP A 158 34.57 16.75 -36.10
CA ASP A 158 33.16 17.12 -36.13
C ASP A 158 32.49 16.79 -37.48
N LYS A 159 31.14 16.77 -37.49
CA LYS A 159 30.23 16.94 -38.66
C LYS A 159 30.32 16.05 -39.92
N SER A 160 29.31 15.17 -40.01
CA SER A 160 28.16 15.31 -40.95
C SER A 160 28.14 14.62 -42.34
N ILE A 161 26.94 14.09 -42.65
CA ILE A 161 26.29 13.91 -43.97
C ILE A 161 26.96 12.97 -45.00
N ILE A 162 26.26 11.88 -45.34
CA ILE A 162 25.67 11.64 -46.68
C ILE A 162 24.55 10.59 -46.53
N SER A 163 23.42 10.84 -47.17
CA SER A 163 22.38 9.84 -47.43
C SER A 163 22.37 9.51 -48.92
N LEU A 164 22.17 8.24 -49.28
CA LEU A 164 21.40 7.87 -50.48
C LEU A 164 21.05 6.38 -50.48
N SER A 165 19.91 6.08 -51.10
CA SER A 165 19.32 4.76 -51.27
C SER A 165 19.73 4.11 -52.58
N THR A 166 19.72 2.78 -52.65
CA THR A 166 19.14 1.98 -53.76
C THR A 166 19.12 0.48 -53.41
N THR A 167 18.45 -0.43 -54.12
CA THR A 167 17.02 -0.62 -54.47
C THR A 167 16.84 -2.12 -54.84
N THR A 168 15.62 -2.59 -55.20
CA THR A 168 15.35 -3.68 -56.18
C THR A 168 15.69 -5.14 -55.77
N ILE A 169 14.98 -6.21 -56.19
CA ILE A 169 13.78 -6.34 -57.06
C ILE A 169 12.98 -7.64 -56.79
N ASN A 170 11.63 -7.54 -56.86
CA ASN A 170 10.57 -8.46 -57.34
C ASN A 170 10.59 -10.00 -57.01
N THR A 171 9.49 -10.78 -57.13
CA THR A 171 8.29 -10.64 -57.99
C THR A 171 7.02 -11.27 -57.39
N THR A 172 5.84 -10.78 -57.80
CA THR A 172 4.48 -11.28 -57.50
C THR A 172 3.99 -12.26 -58.61
N VAL A 173 2.79 -12.85 -58.68
CA VAL A 173 1.49 -12.78 -57.95
C VAL A 173 0.91 -14.26 -57.94
N THR A 174 -0.34 -14.72 -57.66
CA THR A 174 -1.74 -14.28 -57.86
C THR A 174 -2.71 -15.01 -56.89
N GLN A 175 -3.77 -14.33 -56.45
CA GLN A 175 -5.18 -14.77 -56.23
C GLN A 175 -5.67 -15.96 -55.35
N ASP A 176 -6.84 -15.68 -54.76
CA ASP A 176 -8.06 -16.48 -54.47
C ASP A 176 -8.29 -17.31 -53.17
N ASP A 177 -9.48 -17.00 -52.61
CA ASP A 177 -10.44 -17.73 -51.78
C ASP A 177 -10.19 -18.25 -50.34
N LEU A 178 -10.93 -17.61 -49.42
CA LEU A 178 -11.87 -18.19 -48.43
C LEU A 178 -11.38 -19.27 -47.43
N ILE A 179 -11.33 -18.91 -46.13
CA ILE A 179 -12.33 -19.33 -45.11
C ILE A 179 -12.07 -18.65 -43.75
N ASP A 180 -13.15 -18.43 -43.00
CA ASP A 180 -13.19 -17.76 -41.69
C ASP A 180 -12.86 -18.71 -40.51
N LYS A 181 -12.12 -18.22 -39.50
CA LYS A 181 -12.19 -18.65 -38.07
C LYS A 181 -11.28 -17.86 -37.13
N ASP A 182 -11.85 -16.78 -36.63
CA ASP A 182 -12.07 -16.47 -35.20
C ASP A 182 -11.24 -17.16 -34.08
N SER A 183 -10.96 -16.35 -33.05
CA SER A 183 -10.74 -16.73 -31.63
C SER A 183 -9.54 -17.59 -31.21
N LEU A 184 -8.52 -16.92 -30.64
CA LEU A 184 -8.17 -17.05 -29.21
C LEU A 184 -7.34 -15.84 -28.76
N GLY A 185 -7.64 -15.28 -27.58
CA GLY A 185 -7.00 -14.07 -27.07
C GLY A 185 -6.30 -14.28 -25.74
N GLU A 186 -4.97 -14.32 -25.76
CA GLU A 186 -4.11 -14.26 -24.56
C GLU A 186 -3.41 -12.89 -24.54
N ASN A 187 -3.73 -12.03 -23.55
CA ASN A 187 -3.12 -10.70 -23.39
C ASN A 187 -3.42 -10.11 -22.00
N ASP A 188 -2.73 -10.58 -20.95
CA ASP A 188 -2.65 -9.89 -19.65
C ASP A 188 -1.20 -9.51 -19.30
N GLU A 189 -0.20 -10.35 -19.62
CA GLU A 189 1.22 -10.07 -19.30
C GLU A 189 1.84 -8.97 -20.17
N ALA A 190 1.53 -8.95 -21.48
CA ALA A 190 2.02 -7.91 -22.40
C ALA A 190 1.66 -6.48 -21.98
N CYS A 191 0.59 -6.30 -21.20
CA CYS A 191 0.19 -4.99 -20.66
C CYS A 191 1.12 -4.45 -19.56
N GLU A 192 1.98 -5.26 -18.95
CA GLU A 192 3.00 -4.75 -18.01
C GLU A 192 4.32 -4.41 -18.72
N GLU A 193 4.74 -5.19 -19.72
CA GLU A 193 5.97 -4.92 -20.48
C GLU A 193 5.84 -3.72 -21.45
N MET A 194 4.70 -3.57 -22.14
CA MET A 194 4.47 -2.41 -23.02
C MET A 194 4.58 -1.05 -22.31
N MET A 195 4.36 -0.99 -20.99
CA MET A 195 4.54 0.24 -20.21
C MET A 195 6.01 0.62 -20.02
N GLU A 196 6.94 -0.33 -20.04
CA GLU A 196 8.37 -0.02 -19.89
C GLU A 196 8.95 0.58 -21.20
N GLU A 197 8.48 0.14 -22.39
CA GLU A 197 8.94 0.71 -23.68
C GLU A 197 8.25 2.03 -24.10
N GLU A 198 6.92 2.17 -23.97
CA GLU A 198 6.22 3.41 -24.37
C GLU A 198 6.71 4.63 -23.57
N ILE A 199 7.03 4.45 -22.29
CA ILE A 199 7.51 5.54 -21.41
C ILE A 199 8.95 5.95 -21.77
N ILE A 200 9.80 5.02 -22.19
CA ILE A 200 11.18 5.33 -22.63
C ILE A 200 11.15 6.09 -23.96
N THR A 201 10.35 5.59 -24.93
CA THR A 201 10.26 6.20 -26.26
C THR A 201 9.70 7.62 -26.22
N PHE A 202 8.67 7.86 -25.40
CA PHE A 202 8.01 9.17 -25.30
C PHE A 202 8.90 10.26 -24.67
N LEU A 203 9.93 9.90 -23.91
CA LEU A 203 10.90 10.87 -23.35
C LEU A 203 12.05 11.21 -24.29
N GLN A 204 12.24 10.46 -25.39
CA GLN A 204 13.29 10.71 -26.39
C GLN A 204 12.80 11.56 -27.58
N GLN A 205 11.50 11.86 -27.68
CA GLN A 205 10.92 12.67 -28.74
C GLN A 205 10.43 14.03 -28.22
N GLN A 206 11.38 14.96 -28.02
CA GLN A 206 11.11 16.39 -28.02
C GLN A 206 11.69 16.98 -29.33
N PRO A 207 10.90 17.72 -30.14
CA PRO A 207 11.46 18.46 -31.25
C PRO A 207 12.33 19.61 -30.73
N MET A 208 13.49 19.83 -31.34
CA MET A 208 14.30 21.02 -31.10
C MET A 208 13.52 22.26 -31.56
N LEU A 209 13.27 23.19 -30.62
CA LEU A 209 12.81 24.55 -30.88
C LEU A 209 13.60 25.51 -29.98
N ASP A 210 13.69 26.77 -30.39
CA ASP A 210 14.87 27.63 -30.15
C ASP A 210 15.15 28.00 -28.68
N LYS A 211 16.43 28.23 -28.38
CA LYS A 211 16.93 28.53 -27.03
C LYS A 211 16.69 29.97 -26.56
N ASP A 212 16.49 30.90 -27.49
CA ASP A 212 16.67 32.32 -27.22
C ASP A 212 15.34 33.01 -26.87
N SER A 213 14.75 32.65 -25.73
CA SER A 213 13.56 33.33 -25.17
C SER A 213 13.28 33.08 -23.68
N PHE A 214 14.26 32.58 -22.90
CA PHE A 214 14.04 32.23 -21.49
C PHE A 214 15.05 32.85 -20.50
N GLU A 215 15.42 34.12 -20.74
CA GLU A 215 16.09 34.98 -19.76
C GLU A 215 15.17 36.14 -19.35
N MET A 216 14.59 36.05 -18.15
CA MET A 216 14.31 37.18 -17.24
C MET A 216 13.70 36.68 -15.92
N GLU A 217 13.98 37.40 -14.84
CA GLU A 217 13.27 37.35 -13.54
C GLU A 217 13.29 36.00 -12.79
N THR A 218 14.49 35.47 -12.56
CA THR A 218 14.83 34.84 -11.27
C THR A 218 15.68 35.80 -10.45
N GLU A 219 15.05 36.70 -9.68
CA GLU A 219 15.74 37.47 -8.64
C GLU A 219 16.03 36.60 -7.41
N GLU A 220 17.07 36.98 -6.67
CA GLU A 220 17.75 36.11 -5.71
C GLU A 220 17.02 35.98 -4.37
N TYR A 221 17.00 34.76 -3.85
CA TYR A 221 16.95 34.48 -2.41
C TYR A 221 17.99 33.39 -2.11
N GLU A 222 19.25 33.71 -2.37
CA GLU A 222 20.37 32.94 -1.83
C GLU A 222 20.40 33.15 -0.31
N ALA A 223 19.97 32.12 0.43
CA ALA A 223 20.23 32.06 1.86
C ALA A 223 21.66 31.56 2.05
N GLU A 224 22.58 32.48 2.38
CA GLU A 224 23.98 32.16 2.68
C GLU A 224 24.08 31.04 3.73
N PHE A 225 24.43 29.84 3.25
CA PHE A 225 24.96 28.75 4.05
C PHE A 225 26.29 28.37 3.42
N GLU A 226 27.38 28.63 4.13
CA GLU A 226 28.73 28.28 3.67
C GLU A 226 28.83 26.77 3.43
N GLU A 227 28.97 26.35 2.17
CA GLU A 227 29.34 24.97 1.84
C GLU A 227 30.82 24.75 2.20
N GLU A 228 31.09 24.55 3.50
CA GLU A 228 32.39 24.07 3.97
C GLU A 228 32.57 22.61 3.48
N SER A 229 33.13 22.50 2.27
CA SER A 229 33.28 21.24 1.55
C SER A 229 34.35 20.35 2.16
N LEU A 230 34.00 19.69 3.27
CA LEU A 230 34.76 18.63 3.93
C LEU A 230 34.92 17.43 2.98
N ARG A 231 35.90 17.52 2.08
CA ARG A 231 36.38 16.40 1.27
C ARG A 231 36.98 15.36 2.21
N ASP A 232 36.45 14.13 2.16
CA ASP A 232 36.98 13.03 2.95
C ASP A 232 38.46 12.81 2.61
N SER A 233 39.32 13.09 3.59
CA SER A 233 40.69 12.56 3.64
C SER A 233 40.67 11.42 4.66
N GLU A 234 40.67 10.19 4.16
CA GLU A 234 40.70 8.98 5.00
C GLU A 234 42.04 8.90 5.75
N SER A 235 42.07 9.52 6.92
CA SER A 235 43.14 9.41 7.90
C SER A 235 42.54 8.91 9.21
N ASP A 236 42.81 7.64 9.54
CA ASP A 236 42.46 7.01 10.81
C ASP A 236 43.33 7.59 11.95
N VAL A 237 43.06 8.83 12.34
CA VAL A 237 43.61 9.46 13.53
C VAL A 237 42.64 9.21 14.69
N ASP A 238 43.06 8.40 15.67
CA ASP A 238 42.27 8.03 16.85
C ASP A 238 42.16 9.23 17.84
N VAL A 239 41.43 10.27 17.44
CA VAL A 239 41.17 11.47 18.27
C VAL A 239 40.08 11.17 19.30
N ASP A 240 40.54 10.79 20.50
CA ASP A 240 39.88 10.63 21.80
C ASP A 240 38.53 9.86 21.89
N ASN A 241 38.38 9.06 22.94
CA ASN A 241 37.49 7.91 22.99
C ASN A 241 36.19 8.12 23.78
N THR A 242 35.59 9.32 23.73
CA THR A 242 34.31 9.63 24.38
C THR A 242 33.22 10.08 23.40
N PHE A 243 31.95 9.89 23.79
CA PHE A 243 30.82 10.56 23.14
C PHE A 243 30.66 11.92 23.86
N PRO A 244 30.96 13.07 23.23
CA PRO A 244 31.35 14.29 23.94
C PRO A 244 30.18 15.12 24.50
N VAL A 245 28.97 14.55 24.54
CA VAL A 245 27.74 15.24 24.99
C VAL A 245 26.95 14.32 25.90
N ASP A 246 26.49 14.83 27.04
CA ASP A 246 25.58 14.09 27.93
C ASP A 246 24.30 13.68 27.16
N PRO A 247 23.97 12.38 27.09
CA PRO A 247 22.77 11.91 26.39
C PRO A 247 21.47 12.52 26.95
N ALA A 248 21.44 12.91 28.23
CA ALA A 248 20.28 13.58 28.82
C ALA A 248 20.06 14.99 28.22
N LEU A 249 21.12 15.67 27.77
CA LEU A 249 21.01 16.95 27.07
C LEU A 249 20.47 16.78 25.64
N LEU A 250 20.74 15.66 24.98
CA LEU A 250 20.14 15.34 23.68
C LEU A 250 18.69 14.87 23.81
N LEU A 251 18.34 14.24 24.94
CA LEU A 251 16.98 13.76 25.24
C LEU A 251 16.06 14.80 25.88
N SER A 252 16.58 15.97 26.28
CA SER A 252 15.74 17.02 26.87
C SER A 252 14.90 17.73 25.79
N ASP A 253 13.58 17.63 25.87
CA ASP A 253 12.62 18.34 25.00
C ASP A 253 12.52 19.86 25.31
N LYS A 254 13.50 20.42 26.05
CA LYS A 254 13.57 21.84 26.37
C LYS A 254 14.21 22.59 25.22
N THR A 255 13.46 23.50 24.59
CA THR A 255 14.00 24.51 23.68
C THR A 255 15.12 25.29 24.36
N ARG A 256 16.28 25.40 23.72
CA ARG A 256 17.39 26.25 24.21
C ARG A 256 17.43 27.55 23.41
N ARG A 257 17.81 28.64 24.07
CA ARG A 257 18.11 29.91 23.40
C ARG A 257 19.60 29.99 23.12
N VAL A 258 19.96 30.15 21.85
CA VAL A 258 21.32 30.41 21.38
C VAL A 258 21.30 31.82 20.80
N GLY A 259 21.80 32.78 21.59
CA GLY A 259 21.58 34.21 21.32
C GLY A 259 20.08 34.55 21.30
N SER A 260 19.63 35.20 20.22
CA SER A 260 18.23 35.54 19.97
C SER A 260 17.38 34.39 19.43
N THR A 261 17.97 33.25 19.07
CA THR A 261 17.30 32.17 18.33
C THR A 261 16.91 31.02 19.25
N GLU A 262 15.67 30.53 19.12
CA GLU A 262 15.22 29.32 19.80
C GLU A 262 15.49 28.06 18.97
N VAL A 263 16.09 27.07 19.63
CA VAL A 263 16.63 25.86 19.01
C VAL A 263 16.07 24.62 19.74
N LYS A 264 15.58 23.64 18.98
CA LYS A 264 15.01 22.38 19.51
C LYS A 264 16.06 21.27 19.53
N SER A 265 15.90 20.27 20.39
CA SER A 265 16.71 19.04 20.27
C SER A 265 16.46 18.38 18.91
N GLY A 266 17.52 17.85 18.28
CA GLY A 266 17.42 17.00 17.08
C GLY A 266 16.72 15.65 17.30
N PHE A 267 16.30 15.35 18.54
CA PHE A 267 15.49 14.20 18.90
C PHE A 267 14.15 14.61 19.54
N ILE A 268 13.16 13.73 19.44
CA ILE A 268 11.91 13.75 20.20
C ILE A 268 11.94 12.55 21.16
N PRO A 269 11.88 12.74 22.48
CA PRO A 269 11.86 11.63 23.44
C PRO A 269 10.54 10.85 23.38
N SER A 270 10.58 9.59 23.81
CA SER A 270 9.39 8.78 24.06
C SER A 270 8.66 9.24 25.34
N LEU A 271 7.34 9.02 25.41
CA LEU A 271 6.56 9.13 26.64
C LEU A 271 6.92 8.06 27.68
N PHE A 272 7.61 6.99 27.25
CA PHE A 272 7.76 5.75 28.00
C PHE A 272 9.23 5.46 28.35
N ALA A 273 9.48 5.01 29.58
CA ALA A 273 10.83 4.63 30.00
C ALA A 273 11.36 3.43 29.19
N ASN A 274 12.67 3.40 28.92
CA ASN A 274 13.31 2.31 28.16
C ASN A 274 12.74 2.13 26.73
N VAL A 275 12.28 3.22 26.11
CA VAL A 275 11.93 3.32 24.69
C VAL A 275 12.82 4.40 24.06
N PRO A 276 13.48 4.15 22.92
CA PRO A 276 14.41 5.09 22.31
C PRO A 276 13.68 6.31 21.70
N PRO A 277 14.36 7.46 21.56
CA PRO A 277 13.80 8.63 20.90
C PRO A 277 13.67 8.43 19.38
N THR A 278 12.88 9.27 18.74
CA THR A 278 12.89 9.43 17.29
C THR A 278 13.64 10.69 16.86
N ILE A 279 14.22 10.71 15.67
CA ILE A 279 14.82 11.89 15.07
C ILE A 279 13.74 12.96 14.85
N ARG A 280 14.02 14.21 15.18
CA ARG A 280 13.12 15.35 14.93
C ARG A 280 13.32 15.88 13.51
N PHE A 281 12.22 16.15 12.83
CA PHE A 281 12.16 16.88 11.57
C PHE A 281 11.53 18.24 11.79
N CYS A 282 12.14 19.28 11.22
CA CYS A 282 11.80 20.68 11.49
C CYS A 282 11.31 21.40 10.23
N ASN A 283 10.30 22.24 10.42
CA ASN A 283 9.79 23.13 9.38
C ASN A 283 10.74 24.33 9.15
N GLU A 284 10.33 25.32 8.35
CA GLU A 284 11.20 26.42 7.92
C GLU A 284 11.41 27.52 8.96
N THR A 285 10.57 27.60 9.99
CA THR A 285 10.74 28.54 11.11
C THR A 285 11.51 27.91 12.29
N GLU A 286 11.87 26.64 12.20
CA GLU A 286 12.48 25.86 13.28
C GLU A 286 13.96 25.54 13.00
N ARG A 287 14.79 25.55 14.05
CA ARG A 287 16.18 25.08 14.00
C ARG A 287 16.41 23.97 15.03
N ILE A 288 17.25 23.00 14.70
CA ILE A 288 17.72 21.96 15.64
C ILE A 288 19.13 22.24 16.15
N GLU A 289 19.46 21.68 17.32
CA GLU A 289 20.83 21.64 17.80
C GLU A 289 21.69 20.73 16.91
N PRO A 290 22.91 21.16 16.49
CA PRO A 290 23.81 20.32 15.71
C PRO A 290 24.13 19.00 16.41
N LEU A 291 23.78 17.88 15.77
CA LEU A 291 23.98 16.55 16.34
C LEU A 291 25.48 16.19 16.38
N PRO A 292 25.97 15.45 17.39
CA PRO A 292 27.36 15.00 17.45
C PRO A 292 27.81 14.20 16.22
N LEU A 293 29.06 14.40 15.78
CA LEU A 293 29.66 13.74 14.60
C LEU A 293 29.42 12.21 14.51
N PRO A 294 29.46 11.42 15.61
CA PRO A 294 29.19 9.97 15.55
C PRO A 294 27.76 9.60 15.12
N LEU A 295 26.78 10.49 15.37
CA LEU A 295 25.39 10.38 14.92
C LEU A 295 25.23 10.93 13.51
N GLN A 296 25.81 12.09 13.20
CA GLN A 296 25.81 12.64 11.84
C GLN A 296 26.33 11.61 10.82
N LYS A 297 27.42 10.90 11.13
CA LYS A 297 27.99 9.86 10.25
C LYS A 297 27.01 8.71 9.94
N MET A 298 25.98 8.49 10.76
CA MET A 298 24.93 7.47 10.55
C MET A 298 23.65 8.02 9.90
N MET A 299 23.42 9.32 9.93
CA MET A 299 22.24 9.97 9.32
C MET A 299 22.45 10.22 7.83
N LYS A 300 22.35 9.14 7.05
CA LYS A 300 22.33 9.16 5.57
C LYS A 300 20.90 9.03 5.05
N TRP A 301 20.50 9.90 4.13
CA TRP A 301 19.26 9.81 3.38
C TRP A 301 19.53 9.37 1.95
N LYS A 302 18.92 8.27 1.50
CA LYS A 302 19.09 7.79 0.12
C LYS A 302 18.28 8.64 -0.85
N MET A 303 18.99 9.27 -1.76
CA MET A 303 18.42 10.11 -2.80
C MET A 303 17.71 9.30 -3.90
N SER A 304 16.85 9.99 -4.63
CA SER A 304 16.10 9.46 -5.76
C SER A 304 15.76 10.59 -6.73
N SER A 305 15.64 10.27 -8.02
CA SER A 305 15.27 11.23 -9.07
C SER A 305 13.88 11.85 -8.92
N ILE A 306 13.09 11.40 -7.94
CA ILE A 306 11.77 11.98 -7.61
C ILE A 306 11.68 12.58 -6.20
N THR A 307 12.76 12.64 -5.43
CA THR A 307 12.76 13.25 -4.07
C THR A 307 12.38 14.74 -4.20
N PRO A 308 11.22 15.17 -3.66
CA PRO A 308 10.77 16.56 -3.79
C PRO A 308 11.66 17.52 -3.00
N ASN A 309 11.85 18.75 -3.48
CA ASN A 309 12.70 19.73 -2.78
C ASN A 309 12.23 20.00 -1.35
N VAL A 310 10.91 20.08 -1.09
CA VAL A 310 10.38 20.22 0.29
C VAL A 310 10.79 19.06 1.22
N VAL A 311 10.95 17.85 0.69
CA VAL A 311 11.48 16.69 1.45
C VAL A 311 12.99 16.83 1.64
N LYS A 312 13.75 17.22 0.61
CA LYS A 312 15.20 17.48 0.73
C LYS A 312 15.48 18.51 1.81
N SER A 313 14.79 19.65 1.79
CA SER A 313 14.99 20.75 2.74
C SER A 313 14.63 20.34 4.17
N ALA A 314 13.52 19.62 4.38
CA ALA A 314 13.18 19.08 5.70
C ALA A 314 14.25 18.09 6.20
N VAL A 315 14.72 17.18 5.35
CA VAL A 315 15.75 16.18 5.68
C VAL A 315 17.11 16.84 6.00
N LEU A 316 17.54 17.82 5.19
CA LEU A 316 18.78 18.58 5.41
C LEU A 316 18.75 19.41 6.69
N ARG A 317 17.67 20.16 6.94
CA ARG A 317 17.46 20.90 8.22
C ARG A 317 17.46 19.98 9.44
N SER A 318 17.25 18.68 9.25
CA SER A 318 17.21 17.67 10.30
C SER A 318 18.56 16.94 10.50
N GLY A 319 19.65 17.44 9.92
CA GLY A 319 21.00 16.93 10.13
C GLY A 319 21.36 15.65 9.35
N PHE A 320 20.55 15.26 8.36
CA PHE A 320 20.90 14.18 7.43
C PHE A 320 21.81 14.68 6.31
N ARG A 321 22.83 13.90 5.94
CA ARG A 321 23.47 14.07 4.63
C ARG A 321 22.71 13.27 3.58
N LEU A 322 22.51 13.89 2.42
CA LEU A 322 22.03 13.21 1.23
C LEU A 322 23.12 12.27 0.70
N SER A 323 22.74 11.14 0.12
CA SER A 323 23.67 10.17 -0.44
C SER A 323 23.02 9.34 -1.54
N ASP A 324 23.70 9.22 -2.68
CA ASP A 324 23.30 8.34 -3.78
C ASP A 324 23.92 6.92 -3.67
N GLU A 325 24.92 6.77 -2.80
CA GLU A 325 25.78 5.58 -2.72
C GLU A 325 25.56 4.72 -1.46
N GLY A 326 25.82 3.42 -1.61
CA GLY A 326 25.75 2.44 -0.52
C GLY A 326 24.34 2.05 -0.08
N ASN A 327 24.28 1.17 0.92
CA ASN A 327 23.03 0.61 1.46
C ASN A 327 22.76 1.02 2.92
N ASP A 328 23.59 1.90 3.48
CA ASP A 328 23.62 2.25 4.91
C ASP A 328 22.90 3.58 5.18
N TRP A 329 21.74 3.73 4.54
CA TRP A 329 20.82 4.87 4.66
C TRP A 329 19.67 4.56 5.63
N LEU A 330 19.07 5.58 6.23
CA LEU A 330 17.93 5.43 7.16
C LEU A 330 16.57 5.61 6.46
N GLY A 331 16.48 6.57 5.55
CA GLY A 331 15.25 6.88 4.80
C GLY A 331 15.49 7.15 3.33
N THR A 332 14.43 7.05 2.53
CA THR A 332 14.40 7.47 1.13
C THR A 332 13.01 8.00 0.75
N TRP A 333 12.95 8.88 -0.24
CA TRP A 333 11.69 9.24 -0.91
C TRP A 333 11.77 8.79 -2.37
N SER A 334 11.45 7.52 -2.63
CA SER A 334 11.65 6.88 -3.93
C SER A 334 10.34 6.66 -4.68
N ARG A 335 10.46 6.24 -5.94
CA ARG A 335 9.34 5.67 -6.71
C ARG A 335 8.84 4.40 -6.01
N HIS A 336 7.58 4.04 -6.27
CA HIS A 336 7.04 2.72 -5.94
C HIS A 336 7.85 1.60 -6.62
N MET A 337 7.94 0.42 -6.01
CA MET A 337 8.75 -0.71 -6.49
C MET A 337 7.94 -2.02 -6.56
N LYS A 338 8.32 -2.92 -7.47
CA LYS A 338 7.70 -4.25 -7.62
C LYS A 338 7.78 -4.99 -6.26
N PRO A 339 6.71 -5.66 -5.75
CA PRO A 339 6.61 -6.06 -4.35
C PRO A 339 7.79 -6.86 -3.79
N VAL A 340 8.43 -7.72 -4.59
CA VAL A 340 9.58 -8.52 -4.16
C VAL A 340 10.78 -7.66 -3.75
N CYS A 341 10.95 -6.46 -4.33
CA CYS A 341 12.06 -5.54 -4.04
C CYS A 341 12.06 -5.05 -2.58
N PHE A 342 10.90 -4.99 -1.92
CA PHE A 342 10.81 -4.62 -0.50
C PHE A 342 11.58 -5.57 0.44
N LYS A 343 11.92 -6.79 -0.01
CA LYS A 343 12.75 -7.75 0.74
C LYS A 343 14.20 -7.29 0.92
N ALA A 344 14.66 -6.34 0.11
CA ALA A 344 15.99 -5.73 0.23
C ALA A 344 16.07 -4.67 1.34
N ILE A 345 14.93 -4.07 1.74
CA ILE A 345 14.86 -3.05 2.79
C ILE A 345 15.24 -3.68 4.14
N ARG A 346 16.22 -3.09 4.84
CA ARG A 346 16.70 -3.56 6.14
C ARG A 346 15.76 -3.08 7.26
N GLU A 347 15.79 -3.77 8.40
CA GLU A 347 14.78 -3.62 9.47
C GLU A 347 14.64 -2.21 10.08
N TYR A 348 15.69 -1.40 9.99
CA TYR A 348 15.73 -0.02 10.50
C TYR A 348 15.43 1.05 9.43
N GLN A 349 15.33 0.66 8.16
CA GLN A 349 15.17 1.56 7.02
C GLN A 349 13.70 1.85 6.75
N LYS A 350 13.39 3.06 6.27
CA LYS A 350 12.02 3.46 5.86
C LYS A 350 11.93 3.84 4.39
N ILE A 351 10.83 3.44 3.76
CA ILE A 351 10.41 3.84 2.41
C ILE A 351 8.95 4.32 2.43
N ASN A 352 8.69 5.38 1.67
CA ASN A 352 7.42 6.12 1.56
C ASN A 352 6.29 5.40 0.78
N HIS A 353 6.30 4.07 0.70
CA HIS A 353 5.29 3.25 0.03
C HIS A 353 5.09 1.89 0.73
N PHE A 354 3.89 1.31 0.66
CA PHE A 354 3.64 -0.11 0.95
C PHE A 354 3.77 -0.98 -0.32
N PRO A 355 4.08 -2.29 -0.21
CA PRO A 355 3.82 -3.21 -1.31
C PRO A 355 2.29 -3.39 -1.49
N GLY A 356 1.75 -2.98 -2.63
CA GLY A 356 0.33 -3.12 -2.96
C GLY A 356 -0.46 -1.81 -3.10
N SER A 357 0.15 -0.64 -2.89
CA SER A 357 -0.50 0.68 -2.94
C SER A 357 -1.32 0.94 -4.21
N PHE A 358 -0.93 0.34 -5.35
CA PHE A 358 -1.69 0.40 -6.60
C PHE A 358 -3.13 -0.14 -6.51
N GLN A 359 -3.47 -0.94 -5.48
CA GLN A 359 -4.85 -1.34 -5.20
C GLN A 359 -5.75 -0.16 -4.80
N ILE A 360 -5.15 0.90 -4.23
CA ILE A 360 -5.79 2.17 -3.89
C ILE A 360 -5.52 3.20 -5.01
N GLY A 361 -4.30 3.22 -5.55
CA GLY A 361 -3.84 4.23 -6.50
C GLY A 361 -4.30 4.09 -7.96
N ARG A 362 -4.53 2.85 -8.45
CA ARG A 362 -5.05 2.65 -9.81
C ARG A 362 -6.57 2.75 -9.81
N LYS A 363 -7.11 3.57 -10.71
CA LYS A 363 -8.56 3.86 -10.79
C LYS A 363 -9.39 2.60 -11.03
N ASP A 364 -8.85 1.64 -11.79
CA ASP A 364 -9.51 0.36 -12.07
C ASP A 364 -9.41 -0.66 -10.93
N ARG A 365 -8.45 -0.54 -10.02
CA ARG A 365 -8.34 -1.39 -8.81
C ARG A 365 -9.15 -0.79 -7.67
N LEU A 366 -9.03 0.52 -7.45
CA LEU A 366 -9.85 1.32 -6.52
C LEU A 366 -11.34 1.08 -6.75
N TRP A 367 -11.81 1.12 -8.01
CA TRP A 367 -13.21 0.80 -8.31
C TRP A 367 -13.58 -0.64 -7.96
N ARG A 368 -12.80 -1.65 -8.38
CA ARG A 368 -13.12 -3.06 -8.09
C ARG A 368 -13.22 -3.33 -6.59
N ASN A 369 -12.30 -2.75 -5.81
CA ASN A 369 -12.29 -2.85 -4.35
C ASN A 369 -13.53 -2.19 -3.73
N LEU A 370 -13.84 -0.94 -4.10
CA LEU A 370 -15.04 -0.25 -3.61
C LEU A 370 -16.36 -0.89 -4.07
N SER A 371 -16.40 -1.46 -5.27
CA SER A 371 -17.54 -2.20 -5.83
C SER A 371 -17.78 -3.53 -5.10
N HIS A 372 -16.71 -4.25 -4.74
CA HIS A 372 -16.78 -5.40 -3.84
C HIS A 372 -17.38 -5.01 -2.48
N MET A 373 -16.92 -3.91 -1.88
CA MET A 373 -17.49 -3.41 -0.63
C MET A 373 -18.97 -3.00 -0.76
N GLN A 374 -19.38 -2.38 -1.87
CA GLN A 374 -20.79 -2.09 -2.17
C GLN A 374 -21.66 -3.36 -2.27
N ALA A 375 -21.10 -4.47 -2.78
CA ALA A 375 -21.80 -5.74 -2.89
C ALA A 375 -21.93 -6.46 -1.54
N VAL A 376 -20.89 -6.45 -0.70
CA VAL A 376 -20.87 -7.14 0.60
C VAL A 376 -21.60 -6.35 1.70
N HIS A 377 -21.48 -5.01 1.71
CA HIS A 377 -21.94 -4.16 2.82
C HIS A 377 -23.07 -3.18 2.44
N SER A 378 -23.72 -3.39 1.30
CA SER A 378 -24.72 -2.50 0.68
C SER A 378 -24.14 -1.21 0.07
N ARG A 379 -24.71 -0.83 -1.10
CA ARG A 379 -24.41 0.42 -1.81
C ARG A 379 -24.59 1.68 -0.96
N ARG A 380 -25.50 1.66 0.03
CA ARG A 380 -25.75 2.81 0.92
C ARG A 380 -24.56 3.17 1.82
N GLU A 381 -23.72 2.19 2.17
CA GLU A 381 -22.55 2.41 3.03
C GLU A 381 -21.33 2.96 2.25
N PHE A 382 -21.38 2.89 0.92
CA PHE A 382 -20.30 3.27 0.00
C PHE A 382 -20.85 4.15 -1.14
N ASP A 383 -21.82 5.00 -0.81
CA ASP A 383 -22.55 5.86 -1.76
C ASP A 383 -21.80 7.15 -2.16
N PHE A 384 -20.61 7.36 -1.56
CA PHE A 384 -19.62 8.37 -1.92
C PHE A 384 -18.83 8.02 -3.19
N VAL A 385 -19.09 6.86 -3.80
CA VAL A 385 -18.42 6.38 -5.02
C VAL A 385 -19.36 6.55 -6.21
N PRO A 386 -19.08 7.45 -7.17
CA PRO A 386 -19.91 7.59 -8.35
C PRO A 386 -19.93 6.28 -9.17
N GLN A 387 -21.10 5.92 -9.72
CA GLN A 387 -21.27 4.69 -10.50
C GLN A 387 -20.20 4.58 -11.59
N THR A 388 -19.49 3.45 -11.64
CA THR A 388 -18.27 3.30 -12.44
C THR A 388 -18.24 1.93 -13.12
N PHE A 389 -17.54 1.85 -14.24
CA PHE A 389 -17.35 0.66 -15.07
C PHE A 389 -15.91 0.61 -15.60
N VAL A 390 -15.29 -0.56 -15.65
CA VAL A 390 -13.95 -0.80 -16.21
C VAL A 390 -14.08 -1.51 -17.55
N LEU A 391 -13.81 -0.77 -18.63
CA LEU A 391 -13.87 -1.29 -19.99
C LEU A 391 -12.53 -1.92 -20.38
N PRO A 392 -12.52 -3.01 -21.18
CA PRO A 392 -13.67 -3.57 -21.90
C PRO A 392 -14.61 -4.48 -21.07
N ALA A 393 -14.17 -5.00 -19.93
CA ALA A 393 -14.90 -6.05 -19.18
C ALA A 393 -16.36 -5.68 -18.86
N ASP A 394 -16.60 -4.47 -18.36
CA ASP A 394 -17.93 -4.02 -17.95
C ASP A 394 -18.79 -3.46 -19.11
N PHE A 395 -18.36 -3.57 -20.37
CA PHE A 395 -18.97 -2.84 -21.50
C PHE A 395 -20.46 -3.11 -21.71
N LEU A 396 -20.92 -4.36 -21.54
CA LEU A 396 -22.33 -4.70 -21.70
C LEU A 396 -23.21 -4.15 -20.56
N LEU A 397 -22.66 -4.05 -19.34
CA LEU A 397 -23.35 -3.45 -18.19
C LEU A 397 -23.40 -1.93 -18.35
N PHE A 398 -22.28 -1.32 -18.73
CA PHE A 398 -22.21 0.11 -19.02
C PHE A 398 -23.15 0.50 -20.16
N LYS A 399 -23.17 -0.26 -21.28
CA LYS A 399 -24.08 0.02 -22.39
C LYS A 399 -25.54 0.01 -21.92
N ARG A 400 -25.97 -1.03 -21.20
CA ARG A 400 -27.36 -1.10 -20.70
C ARG A 400 -27.73 0.13 -19.87
N VAL A 401 -26.89 0.51 -18.91
CA VAL A 401 -27.12 1.68 -18.05
C VAL A 401 -27.03 2.99 -18.83
N PHE A 402 -26.21 3.07 -19.88
CA PHE A 402 -26.14 4.24 -20.76
C PHE A 402 -27.41 4.40 -21.59
N ASP A 403 -27.90 3.31 -22.20
CA ASP A 403 -29.12 3.25 -22.99
C ASP A 403 -30.38 3.51 -22.11
N GLU A 404 -30.35 3.13 -20.83
CA GLU A 404 -31.41 3.42 -19.83
C GLU A 404 -31.52 4.91 -19.44
N VAL A 405 -30.46 5.72 -19.60
CA VAL A 405 -30.42 7.13 -19.14
C VAL A 405 -30.13 8.15 -20.25
N SER A 406 -30.07 7.72 -21.51
CA SER A 406 -29.60 8.49 -22.68
C SER A 406 -30.25 9.87 -22.82
N ASP A 407 -31.57 9.94 -22.67
CA ASP A 407 -32.36 11.16 -22.90
C ASP A 407 -32.41 12.09 -21.69
N THR A 408 -31.76 11.73 -20.58
CA THR A 408 -31.79 12.47 -19.33
C THR A 408 -30.60 13.44 -19.19
N LYS A 409 -30.65 14.35 -18.21
CA LYS A 409 -29.49 15.14 -17.78
C LYS A 409 -28.39 14.28 -17.13
N GLU A 410 -28.67 13.03 -16.77
CA GLU A 410 -27.74 12.08 -16.15
C GLU A 410 -26.86 11.33 -17.16
N SER A 411 -27.12 11.48 -18.47
CA SER A 411 -26.37 10.92 -19.60
C SER A 411 -24.88 11.31 -19.70
N LYS A 412 -24.34 12.04 -18.72
CA LYS A 412 -22.95 12.52 -18.70
C LYS A 412 -22.04 11.55 -17.96
N TRP A 413 -20.99 11.11 -18.64
CA TRP A 413 -19.98 10.21 -18.09
C TRP A 413 -18.58 10.81 -18.31
N ILE A 414 -17.62 10.44 -17.46
CA ILE A 414 -16.22 10.83 -17.57
C ILE A 414 -15.37 9.59 -17.80
N ILE A 415 -14.62 9.61 -18.90
CA ILE A 415 -13.64 8.59 -19.25
C ILE A 415 -12.31 8.98 -18.61
N LYS A 416 -11.67 8.05 -17.90
CA LYS A 416 -10.35 8.18 -17.27
C LYS A 416 -9.46 6.99 -17.66
N PRO A 417 -8.20 7.18 -18.08
CA PRO A 417 -7.28 6.05 -18.26
C PRO A 417 -6.92 5.42 -16.89
N PRO A 418 -6.81 4.08 -16.76
CA PRO A 418 -6.72 3.41 -15.46
C PRO A 418 -5.58 3.85 -14.54
N ALA A 419 -4.40 4.08 -15.12
CA ALA A 419 -3.15 4.39 -14.41
C ALA A 419 -2.51 5.73 -14.84
N SER A 420 -3.27 6.62 -15.51
CA SER A 420 -2.76 7.95 -15.92
C SER A 420 -3.10 9.04 -14.90
N ALA A 421 -2.36 10.15 -15.00
CA ALA A 421 -2.36 11.29 -14.06
C ALA A 421 -2.37 12.63 -14.82
N ARG A 422 -2.24 13.75 -14.09
CA ARG A 422 -2.16 15.13 -14.63
C ARG A 422 -3.35 15.56 -15.52
N GLY A 423 -4.44 14.80 -15.52
CA GLY A 423 -5.61 15.01 -16.38
C GLY A 423 -5.44 14.59 -17.84
N GLN A 424 -4.40 13.80 -18.16
CA GLN A 424 -4.17 13.26 -19.51
C GLN A 424 -5.20 12.17 -19.87
N GLY A 425 -5.66 12.15 -21.13
CA GLY A 425 -6.66 11.21 -21.63
C GLY A 425 -8.08 11.34 -21.02
N ILE A 426 -8.29 12.23 -20.04
CA ILE A 426 -9.59 12.43 -19.41
C ILE A 426 -10.51 13.25 -20.33
N ARG A 427 -11.73 12.74 -20.57
CA ARG A 427 -12.77 13.41 -21.37
C ARG A 427 -14.15 13.22 -20.72
N VAL A 428 -14.98 14.26 -20.73
CA VAL A 428 -16.42 14.12 -20.43
C VAL A 428 -17.15 13.80 -21.73
N ILE A 429 -18.10 12.88 -21.67
CA ILE A 429 -18.89 12.38 -22.81
C ILE A 429 -20.38 12.47 -22.51
N SER A 430 -21.18 12.48 -23.57
CA SER A 430 -22.64 12.35 -23.50
C SER A 430 -23.20 11.49 -24.64
N LYS A 431 -22.33 10.76 -25.36
CA LYS A 431 -22.68 9.91 -26.50
C LYS A 431 -21.80 8.65 -26.52
N MET A 432 -22.37 7.51 -26.89
CA MET A 432 -21.71 6.21 -26.81
C MET A 432 -20.53 6.07 -27.80
N GLU A 433 -20.57 6.79 -28.93
CA GLU A 433 -19.53 6.77 -29.95
C GLU A 433 -18.21 7.41 -29.46
N GLN A 434 -18.25 8.18 -28.36
CA GLN A 434 -17.07 8.83 -27.77
C GLN A 434 -16.22 7.86 -26.92
N VAL A 435 -16.71 6.63 -26.71
CA VAL A 435 -16.09 5.59 -25.89
C VAL A 435 -15.03 4.82 -26.70
N PRO A 436 -13.76 4.75 -26.24
CA PRO A 436 -12.71 4.01 -26.95
C PRO A 436 -12.99 2.51 -27.06
N LYS A 437 -13.14 2.00 -28.30
CA LYS A 437 -13.39 0.57 -28.57
C LYS A 437 -12.18 -0.34 -28.29
N LYS A 438 -10.95 0.18 -28.42
CA LYS A 438 -9.69 -0.60 -28.35
C LYS A 438 -8.78 -0.30 -27.15
N ARG A 439 -9.20 0.56 -26.20
CA ARG A 439 -8.35 0.99 -25.08
C ARG A 439 -9.05 0.75 -23.75
N ALA A 440 -8.38 0.07 -22.82
CA ALA A 440 -8.86 -0.09 -21.46
C ALA A 440 -9.04 1.28 -20.77
N VAL A 441 -10.23 1.54 -20.25
CA VAL A 441 -10.61 2.82 -19.62
C VAL A 441 -11.58 2.60 -18.47
N VAL A 442 -11.54 3.52 -17.50
CA VAL A 442 -12.55 3.64 -16.45
C VAL A 442 -13.59 4.65 -16.93
N VAL A 443 -14.86 4.26 -16.99
CA VAL A 443 -15.99 5.16 -17.31
C VAL A 443 -16.82 5.34 -16.05
N GLN A 444 -17.03 6.60 -15.64
CA GLN A 444 -17.65 6.94 -14.36
C GLN A 444 -18.74 7.99 -14.56
N LYS A 445 -19.85 7.91 -13.80
CA LYS A 445 -20.94 8.87 -13.85
C LYS A 445 -20.41 10.25 -13.47
N TYR A 446 -20.66 11.26 -14.30
CA TYR A 446 -20.11 12.59 -14.09
C TYR A 446 -20.98 13.36 -13.11
N ILE A 447 -20.37 13.91 -12.05
CA ILE A 447 -21.03 14.78 -11.08
C ILE A 447 -21.35 16.10 -11.79
N ALA A 448 -22.57 16.17 -12.32
CA ALA A 448 -23.04 17.24 -13.19
C ALA A 448 -23.41 18.52 -12.43
N ASN A 449 -23.74 18.39 -11.14
CA ASN A 449 -24.06 19.49 -10.22
C ASN A 449 -23.03 19.51 -9.07
N PRO A 450 -21.77 19.91 -9.30
CA PRO A 450 -20.80 20.13 -8.23
C PRO A 450 -21.15 21.39 -7.43
N TYR A 451 -20.71 21.50 -6.18
CA TYR A 451 -20.72 22.79 -5.48
C TYR A 451 -19.89 23.82 -6.25
N LEU A 452 -20.40 25.05 -6.39
CA LEU A 452 -19.76 26.12 -7.16
C LEU A 452 -19.44 27.32 -6.27
N ILE A 453 -18.23 27.86 -6.45
CA ILE A 453 -17.76 29.06 -5.77
C ILE A 453 -17.52 30.13 -6.84
N ASN A 454 -18.24 31.25 -6.75
CA ASN A 454 -18.24 32.33 -7.75
C ASN A 454 -18.57 31.85 -9.19
N GLY A 455 -19.23 30.69 -9.32
CA GLY A 455 -19.51 30.01 -10.59
C GLY A 455 -18.40 29.06 -11.09
N HIS A 456 -17.30 28.91 -10.36
CA HIS A 456 -16.20 27.98 -10.71
C HIS A 456 -16.37 26.64 -9.98
N LYS A 457 -16.11 25.55 -10.72
CA LYS A 457 -15.99 24.19 -10.18
C LYS A 457 -14.66 24.05 -9.44
N PHE A 458 -14.60 23.27 -8.37
CA PHE A 458 -13.35 22.91 -7.70
C PHE A 458 -13.29 21.44 -7.28
N ASP A 459 -12.13 21.03 -6.81
CA ASP A 459 -11.92 19.79 -6.06
C ASP A 459 -11.12 20.09 -4.77
N LEU A 460 -11.10 19.11 -3.87
CA LEU A 460 -10.31 19.07 -2.65
C LEU A 460 -9.17 18.08 -2.84
N ARG A 461 -7.92 18.54 -2.71
CA ARG A 461 -6.77 17.68 -2.43
C ARG A 461 -6.59 17.58 -0.92
N LEU A 462 -6.90 16.40 -0.38
CA LEU A 462 -6.65 16.02 1.01
C LEU A 462 -5.35 15.21 1.09
N TYR A 463 -4.66 15.30 2.23
CA TYR A 463 -3.43 14.55 2.49
C TYR A 463 -3.64 13.55 3.61
N VAL A 464 -3.53 12.26 3.28
CA VAL A 464 -3.82 11.14 4.19
C VAL A 464 -2.56 10.31 4.37
N TYR A 465 -2.10 10.18 5.61
CA TYR A 465 -0.91 9.43 5.97
C TYR A 465 -1.28 8.11 6.67
N VAL A 466 -0.67 7.01 6.22
CA VAL A 466 -0.84 5.66 6.79
C VAL A 466 0.54 5.13 7.19
N PRO A 467 0.88 5.13 8.49
CA PRO A 467 2.13 4.54 8.98
C PRO A 467 2.06 3.01 9.16
N SER A 468 0.87 2.40 9.23
CA SER A 468 0.72 0.95 9.34
C SER A 468 -0.66 0.46 8.89
N HIS A 469 -0.71 -0.79 8.41
CA HIS A 469 -1.92 -1.56 8.07
C HIS A 469 -2.23 -2.69 9.08
N ASP A 470 -1.36 -2.93 10.07
CA ASP A 470 -1.53 -4.03 11.04
C ASP A 470 -0.82 -3.74 12.37
N PRO A 471 -1.41 -2.97 13.32
CA PRO A 471 -2.74 -2.36 13.23
C PRO A 471 -2.84 -1.30 12.14
N LEU A 472 -4.05 -1.16 11.58
CA LEU A 472 -4.34 -0.04 10.70
C LEU A 472 -4.33 1.26 11.52
N ARG A 473 -3.55 2.25 11.08
CA ARG A 473 -3.55 3.62 11.61
C ARG A 473 -3.64 4.58 10.43
N ILE A 474 -4.59 5.53 10.48
CA ILE A 474 -4.86 6.50 9.41
C ILE A 474 -4.91 7.90 10.01
N TYR A 475 -4.15 8.79 9.42
CA TYR A 475 -4.05 10.19 9.78
C TYR A 475 -4.49 11.08 8.62
N LEU A 476 -5.26 12.12 8.90
CA LEU A 476 -5.65 13.16 7.96
C LEU A 476 -4.93 14.45 8.34
N PHE A 477 -4.25 15.11 7.41
CA PHE A 477 -3.68 16.43 7.66
C PHE A 477 -4.81 17.47 7.79
N ASP A 478 -4.69 18.40 8.74
CA ASP A 478 -5.75 19.38 9.04
C ASP A 478 -5.93 20.48 7.96
N ASP A 479 -5.07 20.48 6.93
CA ASP A 479 -5.16 21.34 5.76
C ASP A 479 -4.96 20.55 4.44
N GLY A 480 -5.05 21.25 3.32
CA GLY A 480 -4.94 20.68 1.98
C GLY A 480 -4.96 21.78 0.93
N LEU A 481 -5.33 21.43 -0.31
CA LEU A 481 -5.41 22.39 -1.40
C LEU A 481 -6.76 22.30 -2.10
N THR A 482 -7.51 23.41 -2.09
CA THR A 482 -8.72 23.58 -2.89
C THR A 482 -8.31 24.05 -4.29
N ARG A 483 -8.66 23.30 -5.34
CA ARG A 483 -8.18 23.53 -6.72
C ARG A 483 -9.34 23.89 -7.64
N PHE A 484 -9.30 25.08 -8.23
CA PHE A 484 -10.40 25.60 -9.04
C PHE A 484 -10.17 25.39 -10.55
N ALA A 485 -11.26 25.09 -11.26
CA ALA A 485 -11.35 25.24 -12.70
C ALA A 485 -11.22 26.73 -13.07
N SER A 486 -10.42 27.04 -14.08
CA SER A 486 -10.11 28.43 -14.46
C SER A 486 -11.23 29.12 -15.22
N ARG A 487 -12.18 28.37 -15.79
CA ARG A 487 -13.39 28.92 -16.44
C ARG A 487 -14.64 28.58 -15.64
N LYS A 488 -15.62 29.49 -15.69
CA LYS A 488 -16.93 29.30 -15.03
C LYS A 488 -17.66 28.07 -15.57
N TYR A 489 -18.26 27.31 -14.67
CA TYR A 489 -18.90 26.04 -14.95
C TYR A 489 -20.20 26.19 -15.73
N SER A 490 -20.43 25.28 -16.68
CA SER A 490 -21.68 25.16 -17.43
C SER A 490 -22.15 23.71 -17.45
N THR A 491 -23.46 23.52 -17.41
CA THR A 491 -24.11 22.21 -17.57
C THR A 491 -24.43 21.89 -19.04
N SER A 492 -24.08 22.77 -19.99
CA SER A 492 -24.34 22.58 -21.42
C SER A 492 -23.57 21.39 -22.01
N VAL A 493 -24.21 20.60 -22.88
CA VAL A 493 -23.51 19.57 -23.67
C VAL A 493 -22.46 20.21 -24.61
N LYS A 494 -22.65 21.48 -25.00
CA LYS A 494 -21.72 22.22 -25.87
C LYS A 494 -20.39 22.58 -25.18
N SER A 495 -20.30 22.51 -23.85
CA SER A 495 -19.05 22.85 -23.11
C SER A 495 -18.20 21.64 -22.73
N LEU A 496 -18.66 20.39 -22.93
CA LEU A 496 -18.00 19.19 -22.39
C LEU A 496 -16.56 18.94 -22.90
N SER A 497 -16.17 19.58 -24.02
CA SER A 497 -14.80 19.60 -24.54
C SER A 497 -13.86 20.56 -23.78
N ASP A 498 -14.40 21.51 -23.00
CA ASP A 498 -13.63 22.51 -22.26
C ASP A 498 -12.98 21.91 -21.01
N ARG A 499 -11.69 21.60 -21.14
CA ARG A 499 -10.86 21.05 -20.07
C ARG A 499 -10.55 22.07 -18.96
N PHE A 500 -10.63 23.38 -19.23
CA PHE A 500 -10.44 24.45 -18.25
C PHE A 500 -11.69 24.73 -17.39
N MET A 501 -12.84 24.22 -17.82
CA MET A 501 -14.12 24.26 -17.12
C MET A 501 -14.42 22.96 -16.37
N HIS A 502 -14.24 21.81 -17.03
CA HIS A 502 -14.69 20.51 -16.50
C HIS A 502 -13.63 19.78 -15.67
N LEU A 503 -12.33 20.13 -15.82
CA LEU A 503 -11.21 19.54 -15.06
C LEU A 503 -10.54 20.60 -14.19
N THR A 504 -10.25 20.24 -12.94
CA THR A 504 -9.74 21.11 -11.87
C THR A 504 -8.23 20.96 -11.62
N ASN A 505 -7.57 20.07 -12.35
CA ASN A 505 -6.13 19.81 -12.18
C ASN A 505 -5.30 21.07 -12.47
N TYR A 506 -4.40 21.44 -11.55
CA TYR A 506 -3.44 22.53 -11.72
C TYR A 506 -2.57 22.38 -12.99
N SER A 507 -2.20 21.14 -13.35
CA SER A 507 -1.43 20.81 -14.56
C SER A 507 -2.16 21.08 -15.88
N ILE A 508 -3.45 21.42 -15.83
CA ILE A 508 -4.22 21.93 -16.97
C ILE A 508 -4.43 23.42 -16.78
N ASN A 509 -5.04 23.81 -15.66
CA ASN A 509 -5.53 25.19 -15.45
C ASN A 509 -4.41 26.25 -15.41
N ARG A 510 -3.17 25.90 -15.06
CA ARG A 510 -2.02 26.82 -15.10
C ARG A 510 -1.68 27.39 -16.48
N TYR A 511 -2.25 26.83 -17.55
CA TYR A 511 -2.03 27.23 -18.95
C TYR A 511 -3.18 28.05 -19.55
N ASN A 512 -4.21 28.37 -18.76
CA ASN A 512 -5.25 29.33 -19.15
C ASN A 512 -4.83 30.74 -18.74
N SER A 513 -4.99 31.74 -19.62
CA SER A 513 -4.75 33.15 -19.31
C SER A 513 -5.71 33.72 -18.26
N GLU A 514 -6.89 33.11 -18.05
CA GLU A 514 -7.79 33.45 -16.94
C GLU A 514 -7.26 32.96 -15.56
N TYR A 515 -6.24 32.10 -15.51
CA TYR A 515 -5.72 31.55 -14.26
C TYR A 515 -5.01 32.60 -13.41
N LYS A 516 -5.36 32.63 -12.12
CA LYS A 516 -4.80 33.55 -11.13
C LYS A 516 -4.22 32.75 -9.98
N SER A 517 -2.92 32.92 -9.73
CA SER A 517 -2.24 32.36 -8.56
C SER A 517 -2.74 32.98 -7.26
N ASN A 518 -2.45 32.31 -6.15
CA ASN A 518 -2.63 32.83 -4.81
C ASN A 518 -1.34 32.64 -4.03
N ASN A 519 -0.89 33.71 -3.38
CA ASN A 519 0.35 33.77 -2.63
C ASN A 519 0.11 33.87 -1.11
N ASP A 520 -1.12 34.13 -0.67
CA ASP A 520 -1.52 34.16 0.74
C ASP A 520 -2.28 32.86 1.09
N SER A 521 -1.83 32.14 2.11
CA SER A 521 -2.44 30.88 2.55
C SER A 521 -3.80 31.05 3.24
N THR A 522 -4.12 32.27 3.70
CA THR A 522 -5.38 32.62 4.37
C THR A 522 -6.42 33.22 3.41
N ALA A 523 -5.97 33.79 2.29
CA ALA A 523 -6.85 34.44 1.32
C ALA A 523 -7.71 33.46 0.52
N CYS A 524 -9.00 33.78 0.39
CA CYS A 524 -9.92 33.15 -0.56
C CYS A 524 -9.77 33.76 -1.97
N ALA A 525 -8.53 33.83 -2.48
CA ALA A 525 -8.14 34.52 -3.70
C ALA A 525 -7.60 33.58 -4.78
N GLY A 526 -7.71 33.98 -6.05
CA GLY A 526 -7.22 33.18 -7.18
C GLY A 526 -7.86 31.79 -7.30
N HIS A 527 -7.15 30.88 -7.96
CA HIS A 527 -7.63 29.55 -8.35
C HIS A 527 -7.01 28.39 -7.56
N LYS A 528 -6.36 28.69 -6.43
CA LYS A 528 -5.86 27.71 -5.45
C LYS A 528 -5.97 28.31 -4.06
N TRP A 529 -6.72 27.68 -3.16
CA TRP A 529 -6.81 28.09 -1.74
C TRP A 529 -6.26 26.97 -0.85
N SER A 530 -5.92 27.28 0.40
CA SER A 530 -5.84 26.25 1.44
C SER A 530 -7.21 25.59 1.66
N LEU A 531 -7.23 24.44 2.31
CA LEU A 531 -8.48 23.81 2.74
C LEU A 531 -9.05 24.55 3.96
N LYS A 532 -8.19 25.04 4.86
CA LYS A 532 -8.56 25.92 5.99
C LYS A 532 -9.31 27.19 5.53
N ALA A 533 -8.85 27.86 4.46
CA ALA A 533 -9.56 29.00 3.89
C ALA A 533 -10.93 28.62 3.30
N LEU A 534 -11.05 27.46 2.63
CA LEU A 534 -12.34 26.96 2.14
C LEU A 534 -13.32 26.70 3.31
N TRP A 535 -12.87 26.04 4.38
CA TRP A 535 -13.69 25.78 5.56
C TRP A 535 -14.18 27.08 6.22
N ALA A 536 -13.32 28.11 6.31
CA ALA A 536 -13.73 29.44 6.75
C ALA A 536 -14.71 30.15 5.79
N TYR A 537 -14.60 29.92 4.48
CA TYR A 537 -15.51 30.48 3.45
C TYR A 537 -16.89 29.82 3.46
N LEU A 538 -16.95 28.49 3.62
CA LEU A 538 -18.20 27.73 3.66
C LEU A 538 -18.97 27.92 4.98
N LYS A 539 -18.26 28.02 6.11
CA LYS A 539 -18.88 28.36 7.41
C LYS A 539 -19.52 29.76 7.42
N LYS A 540 -19.04 30.68 6.58
CA LYS A 540 -19.65 32.02 6.33
C LYS A 540 -20.84 31.97 5.34
N ARG A 541 -21.33 30.77 4.98
CA ARG A 541 -22.47 30.51 4.10
C ARG A 541 -23.40 29.44 4.70
N ASP A 542 -23.36 29.30 6.02
CA ASP A 542 -24.23 28.41 6.80
C ASP A 542 -24.18 26.92 6.39
N VAL A 543 -23.08 26.51 5.74
CA VAL A 543 -22.77 25.09 5.47
C VAL A 543 -22.25 24.45 6.76
N ASP A 544 -22.80 23.28 7.13
CA ASP A 544 -22.23 22.45 8.19
C ASP A 544 -20.92 21.80 7.73
N VAL A 545 -19.83 22.54 7.91
CA VAL A 545 -18.47 22.09 7.60
C VAL A 545 -18.04 20.92 8.51
N ALA A 546 -18.62 20.76 9.71
CA ALA A 546 -18.27 19.65 10.59
C ALA A 546 -18.81 18.32 10.06
N ASP A 547 -20.09 18.28 9.66
CA ASP A 547 -20.68 17.12 8.99
C ASP A 547 -19.98 16.80 7.65
N VAL A 548 -19.63 17.81 6.84
CA VAL A 548 -18.87 17.59 5.59
C VAL A 548 -17.49 16.96 5.88
N ILE A 549 -16.80 17.41 6.94
CA ILE A 549 -15.52 16.84 7.37
C ILE A 549 -15.68 15.40 7.88
N GLU A 550 -16.70 15.10 8.69
CA GLU A 550 -16.94 13.73 9.17
C GLU A 550 -17.34 12.77 8.03
N ARG A 551 -18.13 13.22 7.05
CA ARG A 551 -18.41 12.47 5.82
C ARG A 551 -17.14 12.23 4.98
N ILE A 552 -16.20 13.18 4.97
CA ILE A 552 -14.87 13.01 4.37
C ILE A 552 -14.03 11.97 5.12
N LYS A 553 -14.04 11.96 6.46
CA LYS A 553 -13.31 10.95 7.26
C LYS A 553 -13.86 9.55 7.04
N ASP A 554 -15.19 9.37 7.04
CA ASP A 554 -15.86 8.09 6.75
C ASP A 554 -15.46 7.55 5.36
N LEU A 555 -15.50 8.41 4.33
CA LEU A 555 -15.03 8.13 2.96
C LEU A 555 -13.57 7.67 2.93
N VAL A 556 -12.66 8.39 3.59
CA VAL A 556 -11.22 8.04 3.62
C VAL A 556 -11.00 6.69 4.29
N ILE A 557 -11.57 6.48 5.48
CA ILE A 557 -11.41 5.25 6.28
C ILE A 557 -11.94 4.04 5.51
N LYS A 558 -13.17 4.13 4.98
CA LYS A 558 -13.79 3.07 4.17
C LYS A 558 -12.98 2.77 2.90
N THR A 559 -12.39 3.78 2.28
CA THR A 559 -11.52 3.61 1.10
C THR A 559 -10.24 2.84 1.44
N ILE A 560 -9.52 3.22 2.51
CA ILE A 560 -8.28 2.51 2.91
C ILE A 560 -8.59 1.06 3.32
N ILE A 561 -9.69 0.81 4.05
CA ILE A 561 -10.09 -0.55 4.45
C ILE A 561 -10.43 -1.41 3.23
N SER A 562 -11.03 -0.86 2.17
CA SER A 562 -11.39 -1.62 0.95
C SER A 562 -10.22 -2.30 0.24
N ALA A 563 -8.98 -1.89 0.52
CA ALA A 563 -7.76 -2.50 0.00
C ALA A 563 -6.86 -3.15 1.08
N ASP A 564 -7.27 -3.16 2.35
CA ASP A 564 -6.43 -3.61 3.46
C ASP A 564 -5.92 -5.03 3.24
N SER A 565 -6.78 -5.99 2.90
CA SER A 565 -6.38 -7.40 2.77
C SER A 565 -5.24 -7.60 1.77
N TYR A 566 -5.30 -6.96 0.61
CA TYR A 566 -4.22 -7.01 -0.39
C TYR A 566 -2.91 -6.38 0.12
N VAL A 567 -2.96 -5.18 0.69
CA VAL A 567 -1.76 -4.48 1.20
C VAL A 567 -1.15 -5.21 2.40
N ASN A 568 -2.00 -5.73 3.30
CA ASN A 568 -1.62 -6.45 4.51
C ASN A 568 -0.93 -7.79 4.17
N VAL A 569 -1.48 -8.56 3.22
CA VAL A 569 -0.87 -9.80 2.71
C VAL A 569 0.45 -9.52 1.99
N LEU A 570 0.48 -8.55 1.07
CA LEU A 570 1.71 -8.20 0.35
C LEU A 570 2.79 -7.65 1.28
N THR A 571 2.43 -6.91 2.32
CA THR A 571 3.35 -6.42 3.36
C THR A 571 3.95 -7.58 4.14
N LYS A 572 3.11 -8.51 4.63
CA LYS A 572 3.56 -9.72 5.35
C LYS A 572 4.44 -10.65 4.52
N ALA A 573 4.21 -10.71 3.20
CA ALA A 573 4.97 -11.56 2.28
C ALA A 573 6.30 -10.94 1.79
N ASN A 574 6.50 -9.63 1.91
CA ASN A 574 7.63 -8.94 1.27
C ASN A 574 8.41 -7.94 2.13
N VAL A 575 7.88 -7.43 3.24
CA VAL A 575 8.60 -6.47 4.10
C VAL A 575 9.08 -7.18 5.36
N ARG A 576 10.36 -6.97 5.73
CA ARG A 576 10.94 -7.56 6.94
C ARG A 576 10.28 -7.04 8.22
N ARG A 577 9.91 -5.76 8.24
CA ARG A 577 9.26 -5.05 9.36
C ARG A 577 8.20 -4.07 8.85
N LYS A 578 7.04 -4.05 9.51
CA LYS A 578 5.96 -3.09 9.21
C LYS A 578 6.46 -1.64 9.32
N PHE A 579 7.26 -1.36 10.35
CA PHE A 579 7.96 -0.09 10.59
C PHE A 579 8.73 0.47 9.36
N SER A 580 9.18 -0.39 8.44
CA SER A 580 9.94 0.00 7.26
C SER A 580 9.11 0.58 6.12
N VAL A 581 7.79 0.51 6.18
CA VAL A 581 6.88 0.97 5.12
C VAL A 581 5.80 1.88 5.68
N HIS A 582 5.57 3.01 5.03
CA HIS A 582 4.58 4.02 5.38
C HIS A 582 4.20 4.81 4.13
N GLU A 583 3.03 5.42 4.03
CA GLU A 583 2.61 6.04 2.76
C GLU A 583 1.76 7.31 2.90
N LEU A 584 2.04 8.29 2.04
CA LEU A 584 1.28 9.54 1.90
C LEU A 584 0.39 9.48 0.65
N PHE A 585 -0.91 9.33 0.86
CA PHE A 585 -1.91 9.38 -0.19
C PHE A 585 -2.43 10.81 -0.38
N GLY A 586 -2.51 11.28 -1.61
CA GLY A 586 -3.31 12.44 -1.99
C GLY A 586 -4.71 12.01 -2.41
N PHE A 587 -5.70 12.21 -1.57
CA PHE A 587 -7.10 11.96 -1.92
C PHE A 587 -7.65 13.14 -2.72
N ASP A 588 -8.35 12.84 -3.82
CA ASP A 588 -9.02 13.83 -4.66
C ASP A 588 -10.53 13.66 -4.46
N VAL A 589 -11.15 14.62 -3.77
CA VAL A 589 -12.57 14.61 -3.40
C VAL A 589 -13.29 15.79 -4.06
N ILE A 590 -14.56 15.62 -4.41
CA ILE A 590 -15.42 16.70 -4.92
C ILE A 590 -16.74 16.73 -4.16
N LEU A 591 -17.29 17.92 -3.94
CA LEU A 591 -18.59 18.12 -3.33
C LEU A 591 -19.67 18.28 -4.41
N ASP A 592 -20.84 17.64 -4.24
CA ASP A 592 -22.04 18.00 -4.99
C ASP A 592 -22.68 19.30 -4.44
N GLU A 593 -23.72 19.79 -5.11
CA GLU A 593 -24.44 21.01 -4.73
C GLU A 593 -25.09 20.92 -3.33
N GLN A 594 -25.32 19.71 -2.79
CA GLN A 594 -25.75 19.45 -1.41
C GLN A 594 -24.56 19.20 -0.43
N CYS A 595 -23.35 19.60 -0.84
CA CYS A 595 -22.10 19.44 -0.11
C CYS A 595 -21.72 17.99 0.24
N LYS A 596 -22.29 16.96 -0.41
CA LYS A 596 -21.89 15.57 -0.18
C LYS A 596 -20.54 15.29 -0.87
N PRO A 597 -19.55 14.71 -0.15
CA PRO A 597 -18.26 14.37 -0.72
C PRO A 597 -18.32 13.07 -1.55
N TYR A 598 -17.66 13.09 -2.71
CA TYR A 598 -17.43 11.91 -3.54
C TYR A 598 -15.94 11.75 -3.84
N ILE A 599 -15.49 10.49 -3.92
CA ILE A 599 -14.12 10.16 -4.27
C ILE A 599 -13.90 10.20 -5.79
N VAL A 600 -12.87 10.92 -6.24
CA VAL A 600 -12.55 11.11 -7.68
C VAL A 600 -11.37 10.23 -8.09
N GLU A 601 -10.32 10.18 -7.27
CA GLU A 601 -9.16 9.29 -7.36
C GLU A 601 -8.36 9.34 -6.04
N VAL A 602 -7.42 8.40 -5.88
CA VAL A 602 -6.37 8.49 -4.85
C VAL A 602 -5.00 8.44 -5.52
N ASN A 603 -4.12 9.35 -5.15
CA ASN A 603 -2.77 9.47 -5.68
C ASN A 603 -1.76 8.90 -4.68
N ILE A 604 -1.07 7.80 -5.01
CA ILE A 604 0.00 7.21 -4.17
C ILE A 604 1.30 8.04 -4.16
N SER A 605 1.45 8.94 -5.14
CA SER A 605 2.56 9.89 -5.23
C SER A 605 1.99 11.29 -5.49
N PRO A 606 1.37 11.93 -4.47
CA PRO A 606 0.84 13.27 -4.65
C PRO A 606 1.95 14.27 -5.00
N SER A 607 1.63 15.28 -5.80
CA SER A 607 2.63 16.30 -6.17
C SER A 607 3.00 17.16 -4.96
N LEU A 608 4.26 17.05 -4.55
CA LEU A 608 4.92 17.84 -3.51
C LEU A 608 5.82 18.94 -4.10
N HIS A 609 5.55 19.36 -5.34
CA HIS A 609 6.10 20.60 -5.90
C HIS A 609 5.48 21.80 -5.18
N SER A 610 6.31 22.76 -4.78
CA SER A 610 5.90 23.87 -3.92
C SER A 610 6.34 25.23 -4.49
N ASN A 611 5.80 25.57 -5.65
CA ASN A 611 6.18 26.75 -6.43
C ASN A 611 5.40 28.03 -6.05
N SER A 612 4.72 28.05 -4.89
CA SER A 612 4.13 29.28 -4.34
C SER A 612 4.14 29.24 -2.80
N PRO A 613 4.04 30.39 -2.10
CA PRO A 613 4.09 30.42 -0.63
C PRO A 613 2.96 29.61 0.01
N LEU A 614 1.76 29.60 -0.58
CA LEU A 614 0.65 28.71 -0.19
C LEU A 614 1.03 27.22 -0.30
N ASP A 615 1.68 26.79 -1.38
CA ASP A 615 2.14 25.39 -1.47
C ASP A 615 3.22 25.07 -0.44
N MET A 616 4.17 25.99 -0.21
CA MET A 616 5.25 25.83 0.79
C MET A 616 4.68 25.73 2.21
N ASN A 617 3.76 26.63 2.58
CA ASN A 617 3.13 26.66 3.89
C ASN A 617 2.39 25.34 4.22
N VAL A 618 1.57 24.84 3.30
CA VAL A 618 0.79 23.60 3.48
C VAL A 618 1.68 22.36 3.41
N LYS A 619 2.63 22.28 2.47
CA LYS A 619 3.44 21.05 2.26
C LYS A 619 4.67 20.97 3.17
N GLY A 620 5.27 22.10 3.53
CA GLY A 620 6.47 22.17 4.40
C GLY A 620 6.16 21.76 5.84
N SER A 621 5.05 22.25 6.38
CA SER A 621 4.50 21.79 7.67
C SER A 621 4.15 20.30 7.62
N MET A 622 3.29 19.90 6.69
CA MET A 622 2.86 18.50 6.49
C MET A 622 4.01 17.51 6.36
N ILE A 623 5.06 17.82 5.58
CA ILE A 623 6.20 16.90 5.40
C ILE A 623 7.06 16.82 6.66
N SER A 624 7.23 17.92 7.40
CA SER A 624 7.94 17.91 8.68
C SER A 624 7.17 17.06 9.71
N ASP A 625 5.86 17.29 9.85
CA ASP A 625 4.98 16.53 10.73
C ASP A 625 4.92 15.05 10.34
N LEU A 626 4.83 14.72 9.05
CA LEU A 626 4.80 13.34 8.57
C LEU A 626 6.09 12.58 8.90
N LEU A 627 7.25 13.22 8.75
CA LEU A 627 8.53 12.59 9.06
C LEU A 627 8.69 12.39 10.58
N ASN A 628 8.20 13.31 11.42
CA ASN A 628 8.08 13.14 12.88
C ASN A 628 7.14 11.97 13.26
N LEU A 629 5.96 11.90 12.63
CA LEU A 629 4.97 10.85 12.84
C LEU A 629 5.56 9.48 12.44
N SER A 630 6.25 9.41 11.29
CA SER A 630 6.91 8.19 10.80
C SER A 630 7.93 7.57 11.76
N GLY A 631 8.52 8.37 12.66
CA GLY A 631 9.38 7.90 13.75
C GLY A 631 10.68 7.25 13.28
N PHE A 632 11.55 8.00 12.61
CA PHE A 632 12.92 7.55 12.31
C PHE A 632 13.72 7.33 13.61
N MET A 633 14.45 6.22 13.71
CA MET A 633 15.26 5.86 14.89
C MET A 633 16.71 5.56 14.48
N ILE A 634 17.64 5.67 15.43
CA ILE A 634 19.06 5.36 15.21
C ILE A 634 19.29 3.86 15.45
N PRO A 635 19.72 3.07 14.44
CA PRO A 635 20.03 1.65 14.62
C PRO A 635 21.35 1.43 15.39
N ASP A 636 21.61 0.21 15.83
CA ASP A 636 22.96 -0.17 16.26
C ASP A 636 23.89 -0.25 15.04
N ARG A 637 25.16 0.16 15.18
CA ARG A 637 26.15 0.08 14.10
C ARG A 637 26.33 -1.34 13.56
N LYS A 638 26.17 -2.36 14.41
CA LYS A 638 26.22 -3.78 14.02
C LYS A 638 25.11 -4.18 13.03
N ASP A 639 24.05 -3.38 12.92
CA ASP A 639 22.89 -3.64 12.07
C ASP A 639 23.03 -2.94 10.69
N MET A 640 23.88 -1.91 10.61
CA MET A 640 24.27 -1.22 9.37
C MET A 640 25.34 -1.99 8.59
N SER A 641 26.37 -2.51 9.27
CA SER A 641 27.51 -3.18 8.62
C SER A 641 27.10 -4.48 7.93
N SER A 642 27.26 -4.56 6.60
CA SER A 642 27.08 -5.81 5.85
C SER A 642 28.19 -6.84 6.11
N ASP A 643 29.41 -6.40 6.43
CA ASP A 643 30.51 -7.27 6.81
C ASP A 643 30.55 -7.55 8.32
N GLY A 644 30.59 -8.83 8.67
CA GLY A 644 30.71 -9.30 10.06
C GLY A 644 32.07 -9.05 10.72
N SER A 645 32.99 -8.34 10.05
CA SER A 645 34.35 -8.04 10.53
C SER A 645 34.37 -7.04 11.69
N SER A 646 33.50 -6.04 11.66
CA SER A 646 33.56 -4.89 12.57
C SER A 646 32.71 -5.05 13.83
N ARG A 647 33.02 -6.06 14.66
CA ARG A 647 32.45 -6.25 16.01
C ARG A 647 32.87 -5.18 17.05
N LYS A 648 33.23 -3.97 16.62
CA LYS A 648 33.47 -2.84 17.53
C LYS A 648 32.13 -2.47 18.18
N LYS A 649 32.02 -2.55 19.51
CA LYS A 649 30.80 -2.15 20.25
C LYS A 649 30.40 -0.73 19.85
N SER A 650 29.10 -0.47 19.68
CA SER A 650 28.62 0.89 19.41
C SER A 650 29.07 1.83 20.52
N LYS A 651 29.80 2.90 20.15
CA LYS A 651 30.21 3.98 21.08
C LYS A 651 29.04 4.93 21.43
N LEU A 652 27.84 4.71 20.87
CA LEU A 652 26.67 5.54 21.15
C LEU A 652 25.97 5.12 22.47
N PRO A 653 25.30 6.06 23.16
CA PRO A 653 24.49 5.76 24.35
C PRO A 653 23.35 4.78 24.05
N LYS A 654 23.16 3.76 24.89
CA LYS A 654 22.05 2.79 24.74
C LYS A 654 20.67 3.46 24.69
N SER A 655 20.48 4.59 25.37
CA SER A 655 19.24 5.36 25.38
C SER A 655 18.91 6.05 24.04
N LEU A 656 19.89 6.19 23.14
CA LEU A 656 19.69 6.73 21.79
C LEU A 656 19.60 5.64 20.70
N ILE A 657 20.04 4.42 21.00
CA ILE A 657 20.08 3.29 20.04
C ILE A 657 18.76 2.51 20.12
N PHE A 658 18.24 2.10 18.97
CA PHE A 658 17.12 1.17 18.90
C PHE A 658 17.46 -0.23 19.46
N ASP A 659 16.73 -0.68 20.48
CA ASP A 659 16.88 -2.04 21.03
C ASP A 659 16.08 -3.07 20.20
N ARG A 660 16.79 -3.99 19.54
CA ARG A 660 16.18 -5.08 18.74
C ARG A 660 15.25 -5.99 19.55
N ARG A 661 15.30 -5.99 20.89
CA ARG A 661 14.30 -6.67 21.75
C ARG A 661 12.88 -6.12 21.60
N ALA A 662 12.73 -4.85 21.20
CA ALA A 662 11.42 -4.25 20.87
C ALA A 662 10.87 -4.72 19.51
N LEU A 663 11.64 -5.43 18.69
CA LEU A 663 11.22 -6.03 17.42
C LEU A 663 11.51 -7.55 17.38
N PRO A 664 10.79 -8.38 18.17
CA PRO A 664 10.88 -9.84 18.06
C PRO A 664 10.50 -10.31 16.64
N GLN A 665 11.11 -11.39 16.14
CA GLN A 665 10.85 -11.87 14.76
C GLN A 665 9.48 -12.55 14.57
N GLY A 666 8.70 -12.70 15.65
CA GLY A 666 7.33 -13.19 15.62
C GLY A 666 6.77 -13.39 17.02
N LEU A 667 5.47 -13.67 17.08
CA LEU A 667 4.73 -13.92 18.33
C LEU A 667 5.16 -15.24 19.00
N SER A 668 5.11 -15.28 20.32
CA SER A 668 5.13 -16.54 21.09
C SER A 668 3.92 -17.43 20.79
N THR A 669 3.93 -18.66 21.30
CA THR A 669 2.76 -19.56 21.22
C THR A 669 1.58 -19.02 22.02
N ASP A 670 1.83 -18.41 23.16
CA ASP A 670 0.79 -17.88 24.06
C ASP A 670 0.11 -16.63 23.48
N GLU A 671 0.90 -15.69 22.92
CA GLU A 671 0.37 -14.56 22.16
C GLU A 671 -0.44 -15.00 20.94
N LYS A 672 0.00 -16.04 20.20
CA LYS A 672 -0.79 -16.61 19.09
C LYS A 672 -2.15 -17.14 19.57
N VAL A 673 -2.19 -17.81 20.72
CA VAL A 673 -3.44 -18.28 21.34
C VAL A 673 -4.34 -17.09 21.73
N LYS A 674 -3.78 -16.05 22.35
CA LYS A 674 -4.52 -14.81 22.64
C LYS A 674 -5.11 -14.19 21.36
N HIS A 675 -4.27 -14.01 20.33
CA HIS A 675 -4.68 -13.36 19.09
C HIS A 675 -5.80 -14.15 18.40
N GLN A 676 -5.69 -15.49 18.35
CA GLN A 676 -6.72 -16.35 17.79
C GLN A 676 -8.02 -16.33 18.62
N TYR A 677 -7.94 -16.37 19.95
CA TYR A 677 -9.11 -16.36 20.83
C TYR A 677 -9.99 -15.13 20.61
N PHE A 678 -9.37 -13.93 20.60
CA PHE A 678 -10.06 -12.65 20.39
C PHE A 678 -10.50 -12.45 18.93
N ALA A 679 -9.69 -12.84 17.94
CA ALA A 679 -10.09 -12.74 16.53
C ALA A 679 -11.29 -13.64 16.21
N GLN A 680 -11.40 -14.84 16.80
CA GLN A 680 -12.57 -15.70 16.67
C GLN A 680 -13.83 -15.14 17.36
N ARG A 681 -13.67 -14.34 18.43
CA ARG A 681 -14.77 -13.85 19.29
C ARG A 681 -15.02 -12.35 19.17
N HIS A 682 -14.59 -11.73 18.08
CA HIS A 682 -14.66 -10.28 17.85
C HIS A 682 -16.09 -9.68 17.88
N ASN A 683 -17.13 -10.49 17.71
CA ASN A 683 -18.53 -10.06 17.79
C ASN A 683 -19.09 -10.07 19.23
N ASP A 684 -18.45 -10.79 20.15
CA ASP A 684 -18.84 -10.81 21.56
C ASP A 684 -18.31 -9.54 22.25
N GLU A 685 -19.20 -8.67 22.72
CA GLU A 685 -18.79 -7.42 23.35
C GLU A 685 -18.15 -7.61 24.73
N GLN A 686 -18.61 -8.59 25.52
CA GLN A 686 -18.10 -8.84 26.87
C GLN A 686 -16.70 -9.44 26.78
N ILE A 687 -16.52 -10.50 25.99
CA ILE A 687 -15.23 -11.14 25.80
C ILE A 687 -14.23 -10.13 25.22
N ARG A 688 -14.61 -9.41 24.14
CA ARG A 688 -13.71 -8.47 23.45
C ARG A 688 -13.18 -7.36 24.36
N LYS A 689 -13.96 -6.83 25.31
CA LYS A 689 -13.50 -5.80 26.26
C LYS A 689 -12.30 -6.26 27.10
N ASN A 690 -12.22 -7.55 27.39
CA ASN A 690 -11.20 -8.13 28.27
C ASN A 690 -9.82 -8.28 27.58
N ILE A 691 -9.69 -7.89 26.31
CA ILE A 691 -8.43 -7.89 25.54
C ILE A 691 -7.33 -7.03 26.18
N VAL A 692 -7.72 -6.00 26.93
CA VAL A 692 -6.86 -5.03 27.62
C VAL A 692 -6.74 -5.25 29.13
N ASP A 693 -7.14 -6.42 29.65
CA ASP A 693 -7.05 -6.72 31.10
C ASP A 693 -5.76 -7.49 31.47
N LEU A 694 -5.23 -8.30 30.56
CA LEU A 694 -3.87 -8.83 30.62
C LEU A 694 -3.14 -8.51 29.32
N LEU A 695 -2.22 -7.54 29.37
CA LEU A 695 -1.40 -7.12 28.24
C LEU A 695 -0.14 -8.00 28.15
N THR A 696 0.16 -8.54 26.98
CA THR A 696 1.41 -9.25 26.68
C THR A 696 2.54 -8.28 26.32
N PRO A 697 3.80 -8.74 26.27
CA PRO A 697 4.90 -7.97 25.69
C PRO A 697 4.63 -7.48 24.26
N ASP A 698 3.93 -8.25 23.41
CA ASP A 698 3.52 -7.79 22.07
C ASP A 698 2.41 -6.73 22.11
N ASP A 699 1.38 -6.89 22.94
CA ASP A 699 0.34 -5.86 23.13
C ASP A 699 0.97 -4.53 23.56
N LEU A 700 1.88 -4.59 24.55
CA LEU A 700 2.57 -3.42 25.08
C LEU A 700 3.40 -2.69 24.02
N ARG A 701 4.11 -3.40 23.14
CA ARG A 701 4.85 -2.78 22.01
C ARG A 701 3.91 -2.01 21.10
N ILE A 702 2.79 -2.61 20.70
CA ILE A 702 1.83 -2.01 19.78
C ILE A 702 1.12 -0.80 20.40
N LEU A 703 0.80 -0.86 21.70
CA LEU A 703 0.21 0.26 22.43
C LEU A 703 1.20 1.42 22.61
N VAL A 704 2.41 1.13 23.11
CA VAL A 704 3.51 2.10 23.25
C VAL A 704 3.81 2.80 21.93
N GLU A 705 4.02 2.05 20.85
CA GLU A 705 4.29 2.59 19.52
C GLU A 705 3.15 3.51 19.04
N THR A 706 1.90 3.14 19.31
CA THR A 706 0.71 3.88 18.83
C THR A 706 0.47 5.19 19.58
N GLU A 707 0.75 5.25 20.89
CA GLU A 707 0.59 6.49 21.65
C GLU A 707 1.81 7.42 21.51
N ASP A 708 3.03 6.88 21.41
CA ASP A 708 4.21 7.67 21.03
C ASP A 708 4.06 8.28 19.63
N GLU A 709 3.55 7.52 18.65
CA GLU A 709 3.23 8.02 17.32
C GLU A 709 2.19 9.15 17.38
N PHE A 710 1.14 8.98 18.16
CA PHE A 710 0.09 9.98 18.34
C PHE A 710 0.59 11.25 19.04
N ALA A 711 1.54 11.15 19.98
CA ALA A 711 2.14 12.29 20.63
C ALA A 711 2.95 13.19 19.66
N ARG A 712 3.58 12.60 18.64
CA ARG A 712 4.42 13.32 17.66
C ARG A 712 3.69 13.74 16.37
N ARG A 713 2.37 13.63 16.33
CA ARG A 713 1.57 13.76 15.08
C ARG A 713 1.58 15.15 14.43
N GLY A 714 1.97 16.20 15.15
CA GLY A 714 1.88 17.58 14.67
C GLY A 714 0.44 17.95 14.29
N SER A 715 0.24 18.49 13.09
CA SER A 715 -1.06 18.95 12.56
C SER A 715 -1.87 17.84 11.87
N PHE A 716 -1.52 16.56 12.08
CA PHE A 716 -2.33 15.42 11.65
C PHE A 716 -3.36 15.00 12.71
N GLU A 717 -4.61 14.76 12.29
CA GLU A 717 -5.65 14.13 13.10
C GLU A 717 -5.62 12.60 12.91
N ARG A 718 -5.59 11.81 14.01
CA ARG A 718 -5.73 10.34 13.96
C ARG A 718 -7.19 9.97 13.74
N ILE A 719 -7.62 9.82 12.49
CA ILE A 719 -9.02 9.50 12.14
C ILE A 719 -9.33 8.00 12.31
N PHE A 720 -8.30 7.14 12.32
CA PHE A 720 -8.40 5.73 12.72
C PHE A 720 -7.10 5.30 13.42
N PRO A 721 -7.14 4.56 14.55
CA PRO A 721 -8.33 4.28 15.35
C PRO A 721 -8.72 5.45 16.27
N THR A 722 -10.02 5.56 16.54
CA THR A 722 -10.65 6.53 17.46
C THR A 722 -11.66 5.82 18.37
N ASN A 723 -12.24 6.55 19.33
CA ASN A 723 -13.34 6.05 20.16
C ASN A 723 -14.59 5.61 19.37
N GLN A 724 -14.75 6.06 18.11
CA GLN A 724 -15.82 5.66 17.20
C GLN A 724 -15.46 4.48 16.28
N THR A 725 -14.21 4.00 16.29
CA THR A 725 -13.70 3.07 15.25
C THR A 725 -14.47 1.77 15.12
N ARG A 726 -15.16 1.33 16.19
CA ARG A 726 -15.99 0.11 16.20
C ARG A 726 -16.94 0.02 15.01
N LYS A 727 -17.49 1.14 14.54
CA LYS A 727 -18.42 1.18 13.37
C LYS A 727 -17.79 0.69 12.06
N TYR A 728 -16.46 0.78 11.93
CA TYR A 728 -15.71 0.37 10.75
C TYR A 728 -15.17 -1.07 10.81
N LEU A 729 -15.12 -1.70 12.00
CA LEU A 729 -14.53 -3.04 12.15
C LEU A 729 -15.26 -4.11 11.32
N LYS A 730 -16.55 -3.89 11.04
CA LYS A 730 -17.40 -4.73 10.16
C LYS A 730 -16.97 -4.77 8.68
N TYR A 731 -16.10 -3.86 8.24
CA TYR A 731 -15.63 -3.77 6.85
C TYR A 731 -14.32 -4.52 6.58
N PHE A 732 -13.70 -5.14 7.59
CA PHE A 732 -12.51 -5.96 7.38
C PHE A 732 -12.92 -7.39 7.02
N GLU A 733 -12.49 -7.88 5.86
CA GLU A 733 -12.72 -9.26 5.40
C GLU A 733 -12.30 -10.33 6.43
N THR A 734 -11.31 -10.01 7.27
CA THR A 734 -10.83 -10.85 8.36
C THR A 734 -10.50 -9.99 9.59
N PRO A 735 -10.97 -10.35 10.80
CA PRO A 735 -10.78 -9.55 12.01
C PRO A 735 -9.29 -9.41 12.37
N ARG A 736 -8.81 -8.16 12.47
CA ARG A 736 -7.42 -7.83 12.80
C ARG A 736 -7.28 -7.70 14.32
N TYR A 737 -6.53 -8.60 14.97
CA TYR A 737 -6.35 -8.58 16.43
C TYR A 737 -5.91 -7.21 16.96
N TYR A 738 -4.89 -6.59 16.34
CA TYR A 738 -4.40 -5.29 16.79
C TYR A 738 -5.42 -4.16 16.63
N ASN A 739 -6.33 -4.24 15.64
CA ASN A 739 -7.41 -3.24 15.51
C ASN A 739 -8.46 -3.43 16.62
N LEU A 740 -8.68 -4.65 17.12
CA LEU A 740 -9.51 -4.91 18.30
C LEU A 740 -8.83 -4.37 19.57
N LEU A 741 -7.52 -4.64 19.74
CA LEU A 741 -6.72 -4.16 20.86
C LEU A 741 -6.73 -2.63 20.94
N LEU A 742 -6.41 -1.94 19.84
CA LEU A 742 -6.41 -0.47 19.80
C LEU A 742 -7.80 0.13 19.99
N ASN A 743 -8.86 -0.51 19.47
CA ASN A 743 -10.22 -0.04 19.70
C ASN A 743 -10.56 -0.07 21.19
N GLU A 744 -10.35 -1.19 21.89
CA GLU A 744 -10.70 -1.29 23.31
C GLU A 744 -9.78 -0.46 24.20
N TRP A 745 -8.50 -0.36 23.88
CA TRP A 745 -7.58 0.53 24.58
C TRP A 745 -8.03 1.98 24.50
N ILE A 746 -8.24 2.50 23.28
CA ILE A 746 -8.66 3.89 23.08
C ILE A 746 -10.04 4.11 23.72
N THR A 747 -11.02 3.23 23.52
CA THR A 747 -12.34 3.35 24.17
C THR A 747 -12.25 3.34 25.71
N LYS A 748 -11.32 2.56 26.31
CA LYS A 748 -11.10 2.50 27.78
C LYS A 748 -10.44 3.78 28.33
N TYR A 749 -9.59 4.46 27.55
CA TYR A 749 -8.82 5.64 28.00
C TYR A 749 -9.19 6.98 27.36
N THR A 750 -10.16 7.05 26.43
CA THR A 750 -10.57 8.30 25.73
C THR A 750 -10.85 9.49 26.66
N ARG A 751 -11.34 9.24 27.88
CA ARG A 751 -11.68 10.30 28.85
C ARG A 751 -10.54 10.65 29.81
N ASN A 752 -9.41 9.93 29.76
CA ASN A 752 -8.24 10.12 30.60
C ASN A 752 -7.03 9.40 29.96
N GLU A 753 -6.46 10.03 28.93
CA GLU A 753 -5.33 9.48 28.17
C GLU A 753 -4.08 9.35 29.06
N ASP A 754 -3.86 10.31 29.97
CA ASP A 754 -2.78 10.31 30.96
C ASP A 754 -2.74 9.02 31.79
N ARG A 755 -3.90 8.48 32.20
CA ARG A 755 -3.98 7.21 32.94
C ARG A 755 -3.54 6.01 32.09
N GLY A 756 -3.84 6.02 30.79
CA GLY A 756 -3.36 5.01 29.85
C GLY A 756 -1.84 5.09 29.68
N ILE A 757 -1.33 6.30 29.42
CA ILE A 757 0.10 6.58 29.27
C ILE A 757 0.87 6.21 30.54
N ALA A 758 0.38 6.61 31.71
CA ALA A 758 0.98 6.28 33.00
C ALA A 758 1.02 4.75 33.25
N LEU A 759 -0.07 4.05 32.91
CA LEU A 759 -0.12 2.58 33.02
C LEU A 759 0.95 1.93 32.14
N LEU A 760 1.01 2.25 30.85
CA LEU A 760 2.04 1.73 29.93
C LEU A 760 3.46 2.06 30.45
N ASN A 761 3.70 3.28 30.93
CA ASN A 761 4.98 3.67 31.50
C ASN A 761 5.37 2.82 32.72
N THR A 762 4.41 2.35 33.54
CA THR A 762 4.73 1.40 34.64
C THR A 762 5.16 0.01 34.16
N PHE A 763 4.67 -0.45 33.00
CA PHE A 763 5.17 -1.67 32.35
C PHE A 763 6.54 -1.44 31.72
N CYS A 764 6.75 -0.30 31.07
CA CYS A 764 7.99 0.02 30.36
C CYS A 764 9.17 0.30 31.31
N ARG A 765 8.93 0.89 32.48
CA ARG A 765 9.91 0.98 33.59
C ARG A 765 10.36 -0.39 34.11
N LYS A 766 9.56 -1.44 33.92
CA LYS A 766 9.88 -2.83 34.25
C LYS A 766 10.46 -3.62 33.05
N GLU A 767 10.77 -2.94 31.94
CA GLU A 767 11.22 -3.53 30.66
C GLU A 767 10.27 -4.57 30.04
N ILE A 768 8.97 -4.56 30.37
CA ILE A 768 8.07 -5.66 29.97
C ILE A 768 7.84 -5.71 28.44
N HIS A 769 7.89 -4.57 27.75
CA HIS A 769 7.91 -4.49 26.28
C HIS A 769 9.22 -5.01 25.63
N LEU A 770 10.29 -5.20 26.41
CA LEU A 770 11.59 -5.73 25.96
C LEU A 770 11.81 -7.20 26.34
N GLN A 771 10.87 -7.82 27.08
CA GLN A 771 10.94 -9.23 27.46
C GLN A 771 10.63 -10.14 26.26
N ASN A 772 11.29 -11.31 26.22
CA ASN A 772 11.07 -12.30 25.17
C ASN A 772 9.99 -13.30 25.62
N PRO A 773 8.76 -13.25 25.07
CA PRO A 773 7.65 -14.12 25.49
C PRO A 773 7.83 -15.60 25.09
N ALA A 774 8.92 -15.96 24.40
CA ALA A 774 9.33 -17.36 24.21
C ALA A 774 10.21 -17.90 25.37
N VAL A 775 10.57 -17.08 26.35
CA VAL A 775 11.48 -17.42 27.47
C VAL A 775 10.93 -16.93 28.82
N ASP A 776 10.24 -15.79 28.84
CA ASP A 776 9.70 -15.17 30.05
C ASP A 776 8.29 -15.69 30.37
N THR A 777 8.16 -16.34 31.54
CA THR A 777 6.94 -17.02 32.00
C THR A 777 5.95 -16.13 32.77
N ASN A 778 6.23 -14.84 32.94
CA ASN A 778 5.36 -13.94 33.70
C ASN A 778 4.06 -13.54 32.96
N HIS A 779 3.95 -13.80 31.66
CA HIS A 779 2.95 -13.20 30.76
C HIS A 779 1.93 -14.19 30.19
N MET A 780 1.51 -15.17 31.00
CA MET A 780 0.77 -16.34 30.52
C MET A 780 -0.74 -16.09 30.34
N TRP A 781 -1.15 -15.60 29.16
CA TRP A 781 -2.55 -15.50 28.75
C TRP A 781 -3.28 -16.85 28.87
N THR A 782 -2.66 -17.97 28.48
CA THR A 782 -3.28 -19.30 28.59
C THR A 782 -3.55 -19.73 30.04
N GLN A 783 -2.84 -19.17 31.03
CA GLN A 783 -3.15 -19.39 32.45
C GLN A 783 -4.30 -18.48 32.91
N TYR A 784 -4.23 -17.19 32.59
CA TYR A 784 -5.32 -16.24 32.88
C TYR A 784 -6.65 -16.68 32.27
N GLN A 785 -6.65 -17.13 31.02
CA GLN A 785 -7.84 -17.66 30.33
C GLN A 785 -8.43 -18.89 31.03
N LYS A 786 -7.60 -19.76 31.64
CA LYS A 786 -8.10 -20.91 32.42
C LYS A 786 -8.71 -20.48 33.75
N LEU A 787 -8.13 -19.49 34.42
CA LEU A 787 -8.61 -19.00 35.72
C LEU A 787 -9.89 -18.15 35.61
N HIS A 788 -9.97 -17.29 34.60
CA HIS A 788 -11.04 -16.29 34.47
C HIS A 788 -12.04 -16.58 33.34
N GLY A 789 -11.66 -17.36 32.32
CA GLY A 789 -12.52 -17.66 31.17
C GLY A 789 -13.73 -18.55 31.46
N HIS A 790 -13.82 -19.15 32.65
CA HIS A 790 -15.01 -19.87 33.11
C HIS A 790 -16.07 -18.97 33.76
N LEU A 791 -15.75 -17.72 34.11
CA LEU A 791 -16.68 -16.83 34.82
C LEU A 791 -17.80 -16.30 33.89
N SER A 792 -17.54 -16.12 32.60
CA SER A 792 -18.55 -15.62 31.64
C SER A 792 -19.57 -16.66 31.17
N TYR A 793 -19.47 -17.91 31.62
CA TYR A 793 -20.37 -19.00 31.21
C TYR A 793 -21.40 -19.40 32.27
N ARG A 794 -21.28 -18.95 33.52
CA ARG A 794 -22.13 -19.40 34.63
C ARG A 794 -23.39 -18.57 34.92
N GLU A 795 -23.60 -17.46 34.23
CA GLU A 795 -24.77 -16.59 34.49
C GLU A 795 -26.04 -16.98 33.69
N ASN A 796 -25.94 -17.87 32.69
CA ASN A 796 -27.10 -18.30 31.88
C ASN A 796 -27.72 -19.66 32.28
N ASP A 797 -27.00 -20.54 32.99
CA ASP A 797 -27.50 -21.90 33.29
C ASP A 797 -28.44 -21.96 34.52
N ASN A 798 -28.49 -20.91 35.35
CA ASN A 798 -29.33 -20.87 36.56
C ASN A 798 -30.78 -20.39 36.33
N ALA A 799 -31.22 -20.27 35.08
CA ALA A 799 -32.54 -19.74 34.72
C ALA A 799 -33.66 -20.79 34.61
N ASN A 800 -33.40 -22.07 34.92
CA ASN A 800 -34.34 -23.15 34.59
C ASN A 800 -34.42 -24.32 35.61
N THR A 801 -34.38 -24.01 36.91
CA THR A 801 -34.61 -24.98 38.01
C THR A 801 -35.70 -24.52 38.98
N ASN A 802 -36.91 -24.33 38.46
CA ASN A 802 -38.15 -24.17 39.24
C ASN A 802 -39.36 -24.60 38.40
N GLY A 803 -39.96 -25.76 38.68
CA GLY A 803 -41.20 -26.21 38.03
C GLY A 803 -41.38 -27.74 38.02
N SER A 804 -42.33 -28.21 38.83
CA SER A 804 -42.86 -29.59 38.94
C SER A 804 -41.82 -30.73 39.03
#